data_AF-A0A6I3W3Z1-F1
#
_entry.id   AF-A0A6I3W3Z1-F1
#
_cell.length_a   1.000
_cell.length_b   1.000
_cell.length_c   1.000
_cell.angle_alpha   90.00
_cell.angle_beta   90.00
_cell.angle_gamma   90.00
#
_symmetry.space_group_name_H-M   'P 1'
#
loop_
_entity.id
_entity.type
_entity.pdbx_description
1 polymer ?
#
loop_
_entity_poly.entity_id
_entity_poly.type
_entity_poly.pdbx_seq_one_letter_code
_entity_poly.pdbx_strand_id
1 'polypeptide(L)'
;MPLIMTTPRQSIPSTAARTTLPTSSPQLMPRIKRSLHNETTDRNAADATLAERLSAAMTSGHSMVQVPAGSTLSPALTVYQQLLNQPCVQDWIKSTGLETTSLTVHKDFIQGYVKRDGVYTAVKFTTSDDSGWWQASVKLRGIRELLDPADQGLSYVGDDDHWMPRDVVIQAFGLQAPDSQQDIDLLISRLRTEGLSLSADDLSHRAAALDCVRQTIGDLQEREALADQLSLLAADLPDEGPVDWSEQTVSLSPDSLLSKGDQAARERLRRFTELPQMRELLRQEGADRSDLPFRVSQGKFERLMPVGGWRNLTRYVEGVESLNNELNALVALSVPLGNALYSTPRYDMRQLIDFKGLGSPRTAGEARNIIQWLRTALPPAPSLGDYAGLMGREWAPGQLTEGDKSTLGSLARTRLAGAQSRGFIVLSGKTPQELRTDTAKHLDNLLNSPDALAFGEQLGRAVNWYGAAHGGPGLSKEVRQQLAIAAIKLHVDPDMPGKPGEVAGYEIYQPANMGRSLDAVRADIEKHLHEKKGVDPKMAVLAAHVCLGQAAPEFLVRDVPEAVHIGTPAWMELRLGCAMADSHAPGTSRAMNEEQVTTLTTLSPASQAQQTLMQLQGLKIMADWGVLNGVIRERSDGEYSQHDIQSASQAFFKQRVEASAAFTKAAAPLPTRESLAIKELLRAFPGTTADELKAMTVQIADAQVRRNMAVSEPRTRSIIETYMTGDLTPGKWILTRDVPIPQGRPAATAMQHYQAPEAPAHKRTELDTLIRRLPKLGGLLEAAVNDHRKSLQGAYATKLKLMIAELPLADRQALELGTVELFTLRSETGENALEETREQRAVARGRQCTLMRVEHNGQVHYYEVFAKGKIIKRDDLPRSLKLNGVIRQESDLRKTDRFIPFHWGSDQPFDFAAYCSGSDPRSGHSSPGVIVERLGVSLSGRVLPSNAMPQTFVPNSYLSQKTSSIANHIAQGNFYETQGSMLERAREPLALEKHREAIAREHGILRGLVPFVGAYQAFAAGDIGNGMTSLALDLVGVAIGAGAQARALIRSARALVPNPLTRMIGRLGSSVSPALPKIAWAKPAVAFSDRAFDFVKQTVLFASAAFNPVDGYSAMVKAATKGLVKLPQLITRGAVKLGKVAPHLLTAEEKLRCYWMVAAGQSVSTPKVRAVETVVSQVGEYQGTDTRAARDNGHWYAIDLRSGQPFGTPLAGFAVAASR
;
A
#
# COMPACT_ATOMS: atom_id res chain seq x y z
N MET A 1 -24.15 37.75 59.30
CA MET A 1 -23.58 39.09 59.59
C MET A 1 -23.00 39.66 58.30
N PRO A 2 -23.21 40.96 58.03
CA PRO A 2 -24.26 41.30 57.07
C PRO A 2 -23.87 42.38 56.03
N LEU A 3 -24.88 42.70 55.20
CA LEU A 3 -25.16 44.02 54.59
C LEU A 3 -24.32 44.41 53.34
N ILE A 4 -24.84 45.02 52.27
CA ILE A 4 -26.20 45.33 51.77
C ILE A 4 -26.05 46.07 50.42
N MET A 5 -27.01 45.87 49.50
CA MET A 5 -27.65 46.78 48.50
C MET A 5 -26.78 47.75 47.66
N THR A 6 -27.03 48.02 46.37
CA THR A 6 -28.30 48.45 45.74
C THR A 6 -28.28 48.28 44.20
N THR A 7 -29.39 47.77 43.66
CA THR A 7 -29.92 47.82 42.26
C THR A 7 -30.34 49.27 41.86
N PRO A 8 -30.83 49.65 40.63
CA PRO A 8 -31.56 48.83 39.62
C PRO A 8 -31.55 49.22 38.09
N ARG A 9 -32.11 48.30 37.26
CA ARG A 9 -32.98 48.47 36.03
C ARG A 9 -32.46 49.28 34.81
N GLN A 10 -32.75 49.00 33.54
CA GLN A 10 -33.77 48.20 32.84
C GLN A 10 -33.46 48.10 31.32
N SER A 11 -33.87 46.97 30.72
CA SER A 11 -34.56 46.81 29.42
C SER A 11 -33.79 46.68 28.08
N ILE A 12 -33.99 45.49 27.48
CA ILE A 12 -33.79 45.00 26.10
C ILE A 12 -34.85 45.71 25.18
N PRO A 13 -34.64 46.02 23.86
CA PRO A 13 -34.43 44.98 22.84
C PRO A 13 -33.67 45.26 21.52
N SER A 14 -33.17 44.13 20.96
CA SER A 14 -33.13 43.74 19.54
C SER A 14 -32.36 44.58 18.52
N THR A 15 -31.23 44.07 18.01
CA THR A 15 -31.03 43.85 16.56
C THR A 15 -29.89 42.87 16.27
N ALA A 16 -30.04 42.08 15.20
CA ALA A 16 -29.19 41.00 14.76
C ALA A 16 -27.73 41.40 14.45
N ALA A 17 -26.76 40.58 14.88
CA ALA A 17 -25.37 40.66 14.45
C ALA A 17 -24.85 39.25 14.07
N ARG A 18 -24.34 39.16 12.84
CA ARG A 18 -23.59 38.03 12.29
C ARG A 18 -22.47 37.63 13.24
N THR A 19 -22.49 36.39 13.70
CA THR A 19 -21.40 35.81 14.49
C THR A 19 -20.27 35.39 13.55
N THR A 20 -19.18 36.14 13.54
CA THR A 20 -17.88 35.68 13.05
C THR A 20 -17.36 34.62 14.03
N LEU A 21 -17.18 33.39 13.55
CA LEU A 21 -16.50 32.34 14.30
C LEU A 21 -15.00 32.67 14.41
N PRO A 22 -14.34 32.44 15.55
CA PRO A 22 -12.93 32.72 15.73
C PRO A 22 -12.07 31.64 15.04
N THR A 23 -11.25 32.07 14.07
CA THR A 23 -10.13 31.30 13.52
C THR A 23 -9.08 31.06 14.61
N SER A 24 -9.08 29.87 15.22
CA SER A 24 -7.90 29.36 15.92
C SER A 24 -7.00 28.71 14.87
N SER A 25 -5.92 29.40 14.49
CA SER A 25 -4.85 28.81 13.69
C SER A 25 -3.96 27.95 14.60
N PRO A 26 -3.49 26.77 14.16
CA PRO A 26 -2.46 26.04 14.90
C PRO A 26 -1.22 26.92 15.00
N GLN A 27 -0.72 27.17 16.22
CA GLN A 27 0.46 27.98 16.45
C GLN A 27 1.71 27.23 15.95
N LEU A 28 2.27 27.67 14.82
CA LEU A 28 3.67 27.39 14.46
C LEU A 28 4.58 27.95 15.56
N MET A 29 5.71 27.28 15.83
CA MET A 29 6.60 27.64 16.94
C MET A 29 6.96 29.15 16.95
N PRO A 30 7.01 29.79 18.14
CA PRO A 30 7.34 31.21 18.25
C PRO A 30 8.77 31.50 17.79
N ARG A 31 8.94 32.70 17.23
CA ARG A 31 10.20 33.28 16.73
C ARG A 31 11.36 33.11 17.73
N ILE A 32 12.38 32.34 17.36
CA ILE A 32 13.70 32.43 18.00
C ILE A 32 14.36 33.71 17.49
N LYS A 33 14.51 34.72 18.35
CA LYS A 33 15.17 35.99 18.03
C LYS A 33 16.66 35.73 17.77
N ARG A 34 17.16 36.07 16.58
CA ARG A 34 18.61 36.17 16.28
C ARG A 34 19.14 37.52 16.78
N SER A 35 20.12 37.54 17.69
CA SER A 35 20.84 38.76 18.09
C SER A 35 22.34 38.63 17.82
N LEU A 36 22.74 38.97 16.59
CA LEU A 36 24.04 38.64 15.99
C LEU A 36 25.24 39.55 16.37
N HIS A 37 25.20 40.35 17.44
CA HIS A 37 26.31 41.28 17.74
C HIS A 37 26.94 41.19 19.15
N ASN A 38 26.39 40.37 20.06
CA ASN A 38 27.00 40.07 21.37
C ASN A 38 27.33 38.57 21.56
N GLU A 39 27.05 37.70 20.59
CA GLU A 39 27.12 36.24 20.72
C GLU A 39 28.55 35.66 20.76
N THR A 40 29.54 36.31 20.15
CA THR A 40 30.88 35.69 19.94
C THR A 40 31.72 35.62 21.23
N THR A 41 31.69 36.69 22.04
CA THR A 41 32.46 36.77 23.30
C THR A 41 31.82 35.89 24.39
N ASP A 42 30.49 35.82 24.41
CA ASP A 42 29.69 35.00 25.34
C ASP A 42 29.85 33.50 25.05
N ARG A 43 29.86 33.11 23.76
CA ARG A 43 30.09 31.72 23.34
C ARG A 43 31.48 31.20 23.71
N ASN A 44 32.53 31.98 23.45
CA ASN A 44 33.90 31.55 23.76
C ASN A 44 34.11 31.34 25.27
N ALA A 45 33.49 32.19 26.11
CA ALA A 45 33.50 32.02 27.57
C ALA A 45 32.70 30.77 28.02
N ALA A 46 31.56 30.51 27.39
CA ALA A 46 30.76 29.31 27.64
C ALA A 46 31.48 28.02 27.20
N ASP A 47 32.18 28.04 26.06
CA ASP A 47 32.99 26.90 25.57
C ASP A 47 34.24 26.66 26.43
N ALA A 48 34.85 27.71 27.00
CA ALA A 48 35.91 27.57 27.99
C ALA A 48 35.40 26.86 29.26
N THR A 49 34.20 27.24 29.75
CA THR A 49 33.55 26.56 30.87
C THR A 49 33.23 25.10 30.53
N LEU A 50 32.82 24.81 29.29
CA LEU A 50 32.60 23.45 28.82
C LEU A 50 33.90 22.63 28.80
N ALA A 51 35.02 23.23 28.39
CA ALA A 51 36.34 22.59 28.38
C ALA A 51 36.79 22.18 29.78
N GLU A 52 36.60 23.06 30.77
CA GLU A 52 36.89 22.78 32.19
C GLU A 52 36.06 21.60 32.70
N ARG A 53 34.74 21.60 32.43
CA ARG A 53 33.83 20.52 32.83
C ARG A 53 34.16 19.19 32.15
N LEU A 54 34.52 19.22 30.88
CA LEU A 54 34.96 18.03 30.15
C LEU A 54 36.25 17.46 30.74
N SER A 55 37.24 18.31 31.03
CA SER A 55 38.49 17.92 31.69
C SER A 55 38.23 17.30 33.08
N ALA A 56 37.35 17.90 33.87
CA ALA A 56 36.98 17.39 35.18
C ALA A 56 36.25 16.04 35.11
N ALA A 57 35.33 15.88 34.14
CA ALA A 57 34.62 14.63 33.89
C ALA A 57 35.58 13.51 33.46
N MET A 58 36.54 13.81 32.57
CA MET A 58 37.57 12.85 32.17
C MET A 58 38.47 12.44 33.33
N THR A 59 38.89 13.39 34.17
CA THR A 59 39.72 13.09 35.36
C THR A 59 38.97 12.22 36.37
N SER A 60 37.67 12.46 36.52
CA SER A 60 36.83 11.78 37.52
C SER A 60 36.13 10.53 36.99
N GLY A 61 36.33 10.16 35.72
CA GLY A 61 35.69 9.00 35.08
C GLY A 61 34.18 9.14 34.82
N HIS A 62 33.63 10.35 34.84
CA HIS A 62 32.20 10.57 34.56
C HIS A 62 31.91 10.45 33.06
N SER A 63 30.81 9.79 32.71
CA SER A 63 30.36 9.59 31.33
C SER A 63 29.51 10.75 30.78
N MET A 64 29.08 11.68 31.63
CA MET A 64 28.22 12.81 31.26
C MET A 64 28.89 14.14 31.61
N VAL A 65 28.65 15.15 30.77
CA VAL A 65 29.19 16.51 30.89
C VAL A 65 28.06 17.52 30.80
N GLN A 66 28.04 18.50 31.70
CA GLN A 66 27.02 19.55 31.69
C GLN A 66 27.41 20.66 30.70
N VAL A 67 26.58 20.86 29.68
CA VAL A 67 26.71 21.86 28.62
C VAL A 67 26.25 23.24 29.11
N PRO A 68 27.14 24.26 29.16
CA PRO A 68 26.75 25.62 29.53
C PRO A 68 25.82 26.26 28.50
N ALA A 69 24.91 27.12 28.98
CA ALA A 69 24.12 27.99 28.10
C ALA A 69 25.05 28.91 27.29
N GLY A 70 24.72 29.16 26.02
CA GLY A 70 25.53 29.98 25.12
C GLY A 70 26.74 29.28 24.50
N SER A 71 27.07 28.06 24.92
CA SER A 71 28.11 27.24 24.29
C SER A 71 27.77 26.87 22.85
N THR A 72 28.76 26.44 22.07
CA THR A 72 28.59 26.02 20.68
C THR A 72 27.56 24.88 20.51
N LEU A 73 27.43 23.99 21.51
CA LEU A 73 26.49 22.87 21.49
C LEU A 73 25.06 23.26 21.92
N SER A 74 24.92 24.33 22.70
CA SER A 74 23.64 24.73 23.32
C SER A 74 22.48 24.87 22.32
N PRO A 75 22.62 25.54 21.15
CA PRO A 75 21.50 25.69 20.22
C PRO A 75 20.94 24.38 19.66
N ALA A 76 21.81 23.39 19.42
CA ALA A 76 21.40 22.09 18.92
C ALA A 76 20.79 21.22 20.04
N LEU A 77 21.37 21.28 21.25
CA LEU A 77 20.84 20.59 22.42
C LEU A 77 19.43 21.08 22.78
N THR A 78 19.17 22.39 22.70
CA THR A 78 17.83 22.95 22.94
C THR A 78 16.79 22.43 21.95
N VAL A 79 17.15 22.30 20.67
CA VAL A 79 16.25 21.71 19.68
C VAL A 79 15.99 20.23 19.98
N TYR A 80 17.02 19.48 20.37
CA TYR A 80 16.87 18.07 20.78
C TYR A 80 15.93 17.91 21.97
N GLN A 81 16.11 18.69 23.05
CA GLN A 81 15.23 18.69 24.22
C GLN A 81 13.76 18.98 23.84
N GLN A 82 13.53 20.05 23.08
CA GLN A 82 12.19 20.44 22.63
C GLN A 82 11.49 19.34 21.83
N LEU A 83 12.22 18.65 20.96
CA LEU A 83 11.69 17.55 20.17
C LEU A 83 11.44 16.30 21.02
N LEU A 84 12.33 15.98 21.95
CA LEU A 84 12.21 14.82 22.84
C LEU A 84 11.00 14.97 23.77
N ASN A 85 10.68 16.20 24.18
CA ASN A 85 9.55 16.54 25.05
C ASN A 85 8.24 16.79 24.28
N GLN A 86 8.19 16.57 22.95
CA GLN A 86 6.93 16.63 22.22
C GLN A 86 5.95 15.54 22.69
N PRO A 87 4.63 15.83 22.73
CA PRO A 87 3.63 14.86 23.16
C PRO A 87 3.70 13.52 22.43
N CYS A 88 3.89 13.52 21.10
CA CYS A 88 3.96 12.28 20.32
C CYS A 88 5.14 11.37 20.73
N VAL A 89 6.31 11.93 21.02
CA VAL A 89 7.50 11.17 21.46
C VAL A 89 7.30 10.67 22.88
N GLN A 90 6.81 11.53 23.76
CA GLN A 90 6.57 11.21 25.18
C GLN A 90 5.48 10.14 25.34
N ASP A 91 4.39 10.24 24.59
CA ASP A 91 3.31 9.25 24.60
C ASP A 91 3.78 7.90 24.06
N TRP A 92 4.64 7.91 23.03
CA TRP A 92 5.27 6.70 22.52
C TRP A 92 6.19 6.04 23.57
N ILE A 93 7.11 6.80 24.19
CA ILE A 93 8.00 6.30 25.26
C ILE A 93 7.17 5.69 26.41
N LYS A 94 6.12 6.39 26.85
CA LYS A 94 5.21 5.88 27.90
C LYS A 94 4.50 4.60 27.47
N SER A 95 4.05 4.51 26.22
CA SER A 95 3.32 3.35 25.69
C SER A 95 4.17 2.07 25.63
N THR A 96 5.49 2.20 25.48
CA THR A 96 6.43 1.07 25.44
C THR A 96 6.90 0.62 26.83
N GLY A 97 6.71 1.47 27.84
CA GLY A 97 7.16 1.24 29.21
C GLY A 97 8.66 1.47 29.42
N LEU A 98 9.33 2.15 28.48
CA LEU A 98 10.75 2.51 28.58
C LEU A 98 10.99 3.48 29.75
N GLU A 99 11.96 3.14 30.61
CA GLU A 99 12.41 4.07 31.65
C GLU A 99 13.33 5.15 31.05
N THR A 100 12.92 6.42 31.18
CA THR A 100 13.61 7.57 30.60
C THR A 100 15.06 7.70 31.06
N THR A 101 15.36 7.38 32.31
CA THR A 101 16.73 7.44 32.88
C THR A 101 17.72 6.45 32.26
N SER A 102 17.21 5.41 31.60
CA SER A 102 18.02 4.36 30.97
C SER A 102 18.08 4.43 29.44
N LEU A 103 17.36 5.40 28.87
CA LEU A 103 17.10 5.50 27.44
C LEU A 103 18.27 6.14 26.71
N THR A 104 18.67 5.52 25.60
CA THR A 104 19.66 6.05 24.66
C THR A 104 19.10 6.02 23.24
N VAL A 105 19.19 7.15 22.55
CA VAL A 105 18.70 7.38 21.19
C VAL A 105 19.87 7.27 20.21
N HIS A 106 19.81 6.28 19.33
CA HIS A 106 20.77 6.04 18.26
C HIS A 106 20.16 6.42 16.90
N LYS A 107 20.95 6.27 15.83
CA LYS A 107 20.55 6.61 14.46
C LYS A 107 19.29 5.88 14.02
N ASP A 108 19.33 4.56 14.16
CA ASP A 108 18.33 3.62 13.62
C ASP A 108 17.52 2.93 14.72
N PHE A 109 17.80 3.21 15.99
CA PHE A 109 17.10 2.56 17.10
C PHE A 109 17.12 3.39 18.38
N ILE A 110 16.25 3.00 19.30
CA ILE A 110 16.24 3.45 20.67
C ILE A 110 16.31 2.22 21.58
N GLN A 111 17.07 2.32 22.66
CA GLN A 111 17.21 1.22 23.61
C GLN A 111 17.19 1.73 25.05
N GLY A 112 16.85 0.84 25.96
CA GLY A 112 16.80 1.09 27.40
C GLY A 112 16.22 -0.10 28.13
N TYR A 113 15.80 0.11 29.37
CA TYR A 113 15.16 -0.92 30.18
C TYR A 113 13.66 -0.68 30.30
N VAL A 114 12.90 -1.78 30.30
CA VAL A 114 11.47 -1.81 30.65
C VAL A 114 11.32 -2.64 31.90
N LYS A 115 10.55 -2.14 32.86
CA LYS A 115 10.19 -2.87 34.08
C LYS A 115 8.90 -3.65 33.88
N ARG A 116 8.98 -4.99 33.89
CA ARG A 116 7.81 -5.90 33.82
C ARG A 116 7.83 -6.81 35.03
N ASP A 117 6.76 -6.80 35.83
CA ASP A 117 6.63 -7.63 37.03
C ASP A 117 7.82 -7.50 38.01
N GLY A 118 8.42 -6.31 38.09
CA GLY A 118 9.59 -6.04 38.93
C GLY A 118 10.95 -6.39 38.32
N VAL A 119 10.99 -7.01 37.13
CA VAL A 119 12.22 -7.37 36.41
C VAL A 119 12.56 -6.34 35.34
N TYR A 120 13.81 -5.89 35.34
CA TYR A 120 14.35 -5.00 34.32
C TYR A 120 14.81 -5.81 33.11
N THR A 121 14.15 -5.59 31.97
CA THR A 121 14.52 -6.23 30.70
C THR A 121 15.05 -5.18 29.74
N ALA A 122 16.24 -5.39 29.19
CA ALA A 122 16.75 -4.56 28.12
C ALA A 122 15.90 -4.75 26.85
N VAL A 123 15.47 -3.66 26.24
CA VAL A 123 14.70 -3.66 24.98
C VAL A 123 15.34 -2.72 23.98
N LYS A 124 15.18 -3.04 22.70
CA LYS A 124 15.62 -2.24 21.55
C LYS A 124 14.46 -2.13 20.57
N PHE A 125 14.13 -0.92 20.15
CA PHE A 125 13.14 -0.63 19.12
C PHE A 125 13.83 0.08 17.97
N THR A 126 13.60 -0.37 16.75
CA THR A 126 14.31 0.05 15.55
C THR A 126 13.42 0.88 14.64
N THR A 127 14.01 1.62 13.72
CA THR A 127 13.26 2.37 12.70
C THR A 127 12.65 1.47 11.61
N SER A 128 12.99 0.18 11.60
CA SER A 128 12.56 -0.82 10.63
C SER A 128 11.60 -1.86 11.19
N ASP A 129 11.21 -1.75 12.47
CA ASP A 129 10.22 -2.64 13.09
C ASP A 129 8.84 -1.98 13.24
N ASP A 130 7.87 -2.73 13.75
CA ASP A 130 6.49 -2.26 13.94
C ASP A 130 6.25 -1.61 15.30
N SER A 131 7.30 -1.19 16.01
CA SER A 131 7.16 -0.53 17.31
C SER A 131 6.52 0.86 17.23
N GLY A 132 6.51 1.48 16.05
CA GLY A 132 6.10 2.87 15.86
C GLY A 132 7.23 3.89 16.12
N TRP A 133 8.44 3.43 16.46
CA TRP A 133 9.56 4.32 16.76
C TRP A 133 9.90 5.21 15.58
N TRP A 134 9.80 4.70 14.36
CA TRP A 134 10.17 5.47 13.18
C TRP A 134 9.23 6.68 12.97
N GLN A 135 7.93 6.55 13.25
CA GLN A 135 6.98 7.66 13.20
C GLN A 135 7.24 8.66 14.32
N ALA A 136 7.45 8.18 15.55
CA ALA A 136 7.70 9.03 16.71
C ALA A 136 9.00 9.84 16.56
N SER A 137 10.06 9.22 16.02
CA SER A 137 11.39 9.82 15.87
C SER A 137 11.55 10.73 14.65
N VAL A 138 10.55 10.87 13.77
CA VAL A 138 10.74 11.53 12.46
C VAL A 138 11.31 12.94 12.56
N LYS A 139 10.88 13.75 13.56
CA LYS A 139 11.41 15.11 13.80
C LYS A 139 12.77 15.09 14.54
N LEU A 140 13.10 14.02 15.28
CA LEU A 140 14.33 13.87 16.08
C LEU A 140 15.57 13.50 15.25
N ARG A 141 15.40 12.81 14.11
CA ARG A 141 16.53 12.24 13.34
C ARG A 141 17.57 13.25 12.92
N GLY A 142 17.13 14.36 12.33
CA GLY A 142 18.05 15.39 11.83
C GLY A 142 18.89 16.01 12.94
N ILE A 143 18.28 16.34 14.09
CA ILE A 143 19.01 16.92 15.21
C ILE A 143 19.92 15.90 15.90
N ARG A 144 19.47 14.65 15.96
CA ARG A 144 20.25 13.54 16.51
C ARG A 144 21.53 13.31 15.70
N GLU A 145 21.44 13.29 14.37
CA GLU A 145 22.61 13.11 13.49
C GLU A 145 23.59 14.28 13.59
N LEU A 146 23.08 15.50 13.80
CA LEU A 146 23.92 16.69 13.98
C LEU A 146 24.69 16.67 15.32
N LEU A 147 24.04 16.20 16.39
CA LEU A 147 24.65 16.10 17.72
C LEU A 147 25.58 14.89 17.85
N ASP A 148 25.19 13.74 17.29
CA ASP A 148 25.90 12.47 17.42
C ASP A 148 26.09 11.75 16.08
N PRO A 149 26.95 12.28 15.20
CA PRO A 149 27.20 11.70 13.88
C PRO A 149 27.92 10.34 13.93
N ALA A 150 28.69 10.04 15.00
CA ALA A 150 29.40 8.77 15.16
C ALA A 150 28.57 7.67 15.86
N ASP A 151 27.28 7.90 16.07
CA ASP A 151 26.33 6.94 16.63
C ASP A 151 26.64 6.40 18.04
N GLN A 152 27.24 7.23 18.90
CA GLN A 152 27.58 6.86 20.28
C GLN A 152 26.36 6.72 21.20
N GLY A 153 25.24 7.34 20.83
CA GLY A 153 23.98 7.34 21.55
C GLY A 153 23.75 8.63 22.34
N LEU A 154 22.55 9.20 22.23
CA LEU A 154 22.12 10.38 22.99
C LEU A 154 21.23 9.97 24.17
N SER A 155 21.58 10.39 25.38
CA SER A 155 20.75 10.14 26.57
C SER A 155 19.42 10.91 26.52
N TYR A 156 18.47 10.49 27.35
CA TYR A 156 17.30 11.31 27.67
C TYR A 156 17.73 12.58 28.39
N VAL A 157 17.15 13.72 28.00
CA VAL A 157 17.43 15.04 28.58
C VAL A 157 16.10 15.74 28.86
N GLY A 158 15.82 16.05 30.13
CA GLY A 158 14.63 16.82 30.54
C GLY A 158 14.72 18.30 30.17
N ASP A 159 13.63 19.05 30.36
CA ASP A 159 13.54 20.48 29.98
C ASP A 159 14.58 21.37 30.68
N ASP A 160 14.97 21.04 31.92
CA ASP A 160 15.94 21.82 32.71
C ASP A 160 17.35 21.20 32.72
N ASP A 161 17.50 19.99 32.17
CA ASP A 161 18.76 19.24 32.20
C ASP A 161 19.64 19.59 31.01
N HIS A 162 20.90 19.92 31.21
CA HIS A 162 21.83 20.28 30.12
C HIS A 162 22.99 19.28 30.02
N TRP A 163 22.71 17.99 30.14
CA TRP A 163 23.73 16.94 30.18
C TRP A 163 23.89 16.26 28.84
N MET A 164 25.14 16.04 28.41
CA MET A 164 25.48 15.27 27.22
C MET A 164 26.53 14.20 27.53
N PRO A 165 26.52 13.07 26.82
CA PRO A 165 27.60 12.10 26.93
C PRO A 165 28.95 12.72 26.59
N ARG A 166 29.97 12.40 27.37
CA ARG A 166 31.34 12.91 27.24
C ARG A 166 31.88 12.75 25.82
N ASP A 167 31.70 11.57 25.25
CA ASP A 167 32.25 11.24 23.93
C ASP A 167 31.52 12.02 22.82
N VAL A 168 30.25 12.37 23.04
CA VAL A 168 29.48 13.25 22.15
C VAL A 168 30.00 14.69 22.19
N VAL A 169 30.43 15.18 23.37
CA VAL A 169 31.07 16.49 23.49
C VAL A 169 32.44 16.50 22.80
N ILE A 170 33.25 15.45 22.99
CA ILE A 170 34.59 15.33 22.36
C ILE A 170 34.46 15.38 20.82
N GLN A 171 33.59 14.57 20.23
CA GLN A 171 33.42 14.54 18.78
C GLN A 171 32.87 15.87 18.22
N ALA A 172 32.05 16.61 18.98
CA ALA A 172 31.48 17.87 18.54
C ALA A 172 32.54 18.96 18.28
N PHE A 173 33.72 18.82 18.86
CA PHE A 173 34.85 19.72 18.63
C PHE A 173 35.93 19.10 17.72
N GLY A 174 35.62 17.99 17.03
CA GLY A 174 36.54 17.32 16.10
C GLY A 174 37.73 16.67 16.79
N LEU A 175 37.63 16.41 18.09
CA LEU A 175 38.66 15.74 18.88
C LEU A 175 38.48 14.23 18.75
N GLN A 176 39.58 13.47 18.82
CA GLN A 176 39.51 12.00 18.82
C GLN A 176 39.14 11.50 20.21
N ALA A 177 38.25 10.49 20.26
CA ALA A 177 37.95 9.79 21.49
C ALA A 177 39.22 9.08 21.99
N PRO A 178 39.55 9.18 23.29
CA PRO A 178 40.77 8.58 23.81
C PRO A 178 40.62 7.06 23.95
N ASP A 179 41.55 6.30 23.37
CA ASP A 179 41.56 4.82 23.38
C ASP A 179 42.45 4.24 24.50
N SER A 180 43.30 5.07 25.11
CA SER A 180 44.19 4.70 26.20
C SER A 180 44.23 5.77 27.29
N GLN A 181 44.72 5.39 28.48
CA GLN A 181 44.93 6.35 29.57
C GLN A 181 45.89 7.49 29.17
N GLN A 182 46.88 7.19 28.30
CA GLN A 182 47.80 8.21 27.78
C GLN A 182 47.08 9.24 26.88
N ASP A 183 46.12 8.78 26.07
CA ASP A 183 45.30 9.68 25.24
C ASP A 183 44.39 10.56 26.08
N ILE A 184 43.84 10.00 27.18
CA ILE A 184 43.05 10.77 28.16
C ILE A 184 43.90 11.90 28.76
N ASP A 185 45.12 11.58 29.22
CA ASP A 185 46.01 12.56 29.84
C ASP A 185 46.45 13.65 28.85
N LEU A 186 46.75 13.27 27.60
CA LEU A 186 47.10 14.19 26.51
C LEU A 186 45.93 15.11 26.15
N LEU A 187 44.72 14.56 26.05
CA LEU A 187 43.52 15.33 25.75
C LEU A 187 43.15 16.28 26.91
N ILE A 188 43.30 15.85 28.17
CA ILE A 188 43.14 16.72 29.36
C ILE A 188 44.14 17.89 29.31
N SER A 189 45.41 17.61 29.01
CA SER A 189 46.43 18.65 28.88
C SER A 189 46.04 19.66 27.82
N ARG A 190 45.62 19.19 26.64
CA ARG A 190 45.17 20.03 25.53
C ARG A 190 43.97 20.89 25.90
N LEU A 191 42.96 20.32 26.55
CA LEU A 191 41.77 21.08 26.99
C LEU A 191 42.13 22.21 27.97
N ARG A 192 43.14 22.02 28.82
CA ARG A 192 43.59 23.04 29.78
C ARG A 192 44.45 24.12 29.13
N THR A 193 45.20 23.80 28.08
CA THR A 193 46.11 24.76 27.42
C THR A 193 45.47 25.49 26.24
N GLU A 194 44.69 24.78 25.43
CA GLU A 194 44.11 25.27 24.17
C GLU A 194 42.59 25.50 24.26
N GLY A 195 41.91 24.88 25.24
CA GLY A 195 40.46 24.94 25.36
C GLY A 195 39.69 24.16 24.28
N LEU A 196 38.38 24.38 24.21
CA LEU A 196 37.54 23.91 23.10
C LEU A 196 37.41 25.03 22.06
N SER A 197 37.84 24.78 20.84
CA SER A 197 37.71 25.75 19.74
C SER A 197 37.38 25.06 18.42
N LEU A 198 36.66 25.77 17.56
CA LEU A 198 36.34 25.38 16.19
C LEU A 198 36.78 26.48 15.23
N SER A 199 37.11 26.11 13.99
CA SER A 199 37.37 27.10 12.95
C SER A 199 36.10 27.90 12.62
N ALA A 200 36.28 29.09 12.02
CA ALA A 200 35.15 29.91 11.56
C ALA A 200 34.29 29.17 10.52
N ASP A 201 34.92 28.33 9.70
CA ASP A 201 34.25 27.50 8.71
C ASP A 201 33.43 26.38 9.36
N ASP A 202 33.97 25.71 10.39
CA ASP A 202 33.24 24.65 11.11
C ASP A 202 32.01 25.21 11.85
N LEU A 203 32.15 26.39 12.46
CA LEU A 203 31.04 27.09 13.09
C LEU A 203 29.94 27.46 12.09
N SER A 204 30.34 27.99 10.93
CA SER A 204 29.41 28.34 9.85
C SER A 204 28.71 27.10 9.29
N HIS A 205 29.44 26.00 9.14
CA HIS A 205 28.91 24.74 8.65
C HIS A 205 27.89 24.13 9.64
N ARG A 206 28.21 24.11 10.94
CA ARG A 206 27.28 23.65 11.99
C ARG A 206 26.01 24.50 12.06
N ALA A 207 26.14 25.82 11.96
CA ALA A 207 24.99 26.72 11.91
C ALA A 207 24.09 26.42 10.69
N ALA A 208 24.69 26.21 9.52
CA ALA A 208 23.95 25.85 8.31
C ALA A 208 23.29 24.46 8.42
N ALA A 209 23.95 23.49 9.06
CA ALA A 209 23.37 22.17 9.33
C ALA A 209 22.17 22.25 10.28
N LEU A 210 22.27 23.06 11.34
CA LEU A 210 21.16 23.30 12.27
C LEU A 210 19.98 24.01 11.58
N ASP A 211 20.27 25.01 10.74
CA ASP A 211 19.25 25.70 9.94
C ASP A 211 18.54 24.71 8.98
N CYS A 212 19.28 23.75 8.42
CA CYS A 212 18.69 22.69 7.61
C CYS A 212 17.79 21.74 8.42
N VAL A 213 18.23 21.32 9.62
CA VAL A 213 17.40 20.50 10.52
C VAL A 213 16.09 21.22 10.87
N ARG A 214 16.15 22.53 11.20
CA ARG A 214 14.97 23.35 11.45
C ARG A 214 14.06 23.44 10.24
N GLN A 215 14.63 23.55 9.05
CA GLN A 215 13.89 23.56 7.79
C GLN A 215 13.13 22.24 7.56
N THR A 216 13.76 21.09 7.74
CA THR A 216 13.09 19.77 7.66
C THR A 216 11.97 19.64 8.69
N ILE A 217 12.18 20.07 9.94
CA ILE A 217 11.14 20.08 10.98
C ILE A 217 9.97 20.99 10.56
N GLY A 218 10.28 22.18 10.02
CA GLY A 218 9.29 23.11 9.50
C GLY A 218 8.47 22.51 8.36
N ASP A 219 9.11 21.85 7.40
CA ASP A 219 8.42 21.21 6.27
C ASP A 219 7.50 20.06 6.73
N LEU A 220 7.92 19.27 7.73
CA LEU A 220 7.09 18.24 8.36
C LEU A 220 5.86 18.83 9.05
N GLN A 221 6.01 19.95 9.76
CA GLN A 221 4.89 20.65 10.40
C GLN A 221 3.95 21.29 9.37
N GLU A 222 4.49 21.90 8.32
CA GLU A 222 3.69 22.44 7.22
C GLU A 222 2.88 21.36 6.51
N ARG A 223 3.47 20.17 6.31
CA ARG A 223 2.79 19.01 5.74
C ARG A 223 1.58 18.59 6.59
N GLU A 224 1.78 18.47 7.89
CA GLU A 224 0.74 18.11 8.87
C GLU A 224 -0.39 19.16 8.88
N ALA A 225 -0.03 20.45 9.00
CA ALA A 225 -0.99 21.55 9.01
C ALA A 225 -1.78 21.68 7.70
N LEU A 226 -1.11 21.50 6.55
CA LEU A 226 -1.76 21.53 5.24
C LEU A 226 -2.77 20.38 5.11
N ALA A 227 -2.42 19.18 5.57
CA ALA A 227 -3.32 18.04 5.56
C ALA A 227 -4.55 18.27 6.46
N ASP A 228 -4.36 18.82 7.67
CA ASP A 228 -5.45 19.16 8.58
C ASP A 228 -6.40 20.19 7.97
N GLN A 229 -5.86 21.28 7.39
CA GLN A 229 -6.65 22.33 6.77
C GLN A 229 -7.43 21.83 5.55
N LEU A 230 -6.79 21.07 4.65
CA LEU A 230 -7.47 20.46 3.51
C LEU A 230 -8.58 19.51 3.97
N SER A 231 -8.31 18.69 5.00
CA SER A 231 -9.31 17.75 5.55
C SER A 231 -10.54 18.47 6.07
N LEU A 232 -10.33 19.57 6.80
CA LEU A 232 -11.41 20.39 7.33
C LEU A 232 -12.25 21.02 6.21
N LEU A 233 -11.60 21.57 5.18
CA LEU A 233 -12.27 22.29 4.10
C LEU A 233 -12.95 21.37 3.07
N ALA A 234 -12.48 20.12 2.92
CA ALA A 234 -13.01 19.16 1.97
C ALA A 234 -14.01 18.16 2.58
N ALA A 235 -14.18 18.11 3.91
CA ALA A 235 -14.88 17.05 4.64
C ALA A 235 -16.26 16.69 4.03
N ASP A 236 -17.13 17.68 3.85
CA ASP A 236 -18.53 17.49 3.45
C ASP A 236 -18.79 17.67 1.94
N LEU A 237 -17.74 17.82 1.13
CA LEU A 237 -17.88 18.02 -0.31
C LEU A 237 -17.98 16.69 -1.05
N PRO A 238 -18.90 16.49 -2.02
CA PRO A 238 -18.86 15.31 -2.88
C PRO A 238 -17.55 15.29 -3.68
N ASP A 239 -17.04 14.11 -4.07
CA ASP A 239 -15.74 13.99 -4.75
C ASP A 239 -15.61 14.87 -6.01
N GLU A 240 -16.71 15.06 -6.74
CA GLU A 240 -16.77 15.90 -7.94
C GLU A 240 -17.01 17.39 -7.66
N GLY A 241 -17.13 17.77 -6.38
CA GLY A 241 -17.31 19.15 -5.97
C GLY A 241 -16.10 20.00 -6.38
N PRO A 242 -16.27 21.08 -7.16
CA PRO A 242 -15.17 21.93 -7.56
C PRO A 242 -14.58 22.65 -6.34
N VAL A 243 -13.26 22.74 -6.30
CA VAL A 243 -12.51 23.43 -5.24
C VAL A 243 -11.50 24.40 -5.86
N ASP A 244 -11.31 25.55 -5.21
CA ASP A 244 -10.24 26.49 -5.51
C ASP A 244 -9.47 26.81 -4.23
N TRP A 245 -8.20 26.44 -4.23
CA TRP A 245 -7.27 26.61 -3.10
C TRP A 245 -6.45 27.89 -3.20
N SER A 246 -6.69 28.73 -4.22
CA SER A 246 -5.93 29.95 -4.48
C SER A 246 -6.41 31.18 -3.70
N GLU A 247 -7.49 31.05 -2.93
CA GLU A 247 -8.04 32.12 -2.10
C GLU A 247 -7.66 31.97 -0.62
N GLN A 248 -7.36 30.76 -0.17
CA GLN A 248 -7.03 30.44 1.21
C GLN A 248 -5.56 30.72 1.48
N THR A 249 -5.28 31.70 2.34
CA THR A 249 -3.91 32.06 2.71
C THR A 249 -3.33 31.05 3.69
N VAL A 250 -2.06 30.71 3.50
CA VAL A 250 -1.29 29.86 4.42
C VAL A 250 -0.24 30.65 5.16
N SER A 251 -0.04 30.28 6.43
CA SER A 251 1.12 30.76 7.21
C SER A 251 2.24 29.76 7.04
N LEU A 252 3.36 30.19 6.46
CA LEU A 252 4.55 29.35 6.31
C LEU A 252 5.45 29.42 7.54
N SER A 253 6.25 28.39 7.75
CA SER A 253 7.34 28.45 8.71
C SER A 253 8.33 29.57 8.30
N PRO A 254 8.93 30.31 9.26
CA PRO A 254 10.06 31.20 8.97
C PRO A 254 11.22 30.49 8.26
N ASP A 255 11.32 29.17 8.43
CA ASP A 255 12.35 28.34 7.81
C ASP A 255 11.94 27.69 6.49
N SER A 256 10.72 27.91 6.02
CA SER A 256 10.19 27.36 4.77
C SER A 256 11.09 27.67 3.56
N LEU A 257 11.31 26.67 2.71
CA LEU A 257 12.05 26.86 1.45
C LEU A 257 11.33 27.83 0.51
N LEU A 258 10.00 27.81 0.50
CA LEU A 258 9.20 28.70 -0.34
C LEU A 258 9.37 30.16 0.08
N SER A 259 9.41 30.43 1.39
CA SER A 259 9.55 31.80 1.89
C SER A 259 10.96 32.37 1.77
N LYS A 260 11.99 31.51 1.86
CA LYS A 260 13.39 31.88 1.61
C LYS A 260 13.67 32.05 0.11
N GLY A 261 13.05 31.24 -0.74
CA GLY A 261 13.31 31.20 -2.18
C GLY A 261 12.63 32.30 -3.01
N ASP A 262 11.57 32.94 -2.50
CA ASP A 262 10.76 33.86 -3.30
C ASP A 262 11.23 35.33 -3.29
N GLN A 263 12.20 35.69 -2.43
CA GLN A 263 12.56 37.10 -2.18
C GLN A 263 12.94 37.87 -3.46
N ALA A 264 13.81 37.29 -4.30
CA ALA A 264 14.26 37.92 -5.54
C ALA A 264 13.12 38.05 -6.56
N ALA A 265 12.25 37.04 -6.65
CA ALA A 265 11.10 37.06 -7.53
C ALA A 265 10.07 38.11 -7.07
N ARG A 266 9.79 38.18 -5.76
CA ARG A 266 8.88 39.17 -5.16
C ARG A 266 9.36 40.59 -5.42
N GLU A 267 10.66 40.84 -5.29
CA GLU A 267 11.26 42.14 -5.60
C GLU A 267 11.10 42.50 -7.08
N ARG A 268 11.28 41.52 -7.98
CA ARG A 268 11.07 41.73 -9.41
C ARG A 268 9.60 42.05 -9.73
N LEU A 269 8.65 41.35 -9.12
CA LEU A 269 7.22 41.63 -9.29
C LEU A 269 6.85 43.03 -8.76
N ARG A 270 7.44 43.46 -7.63
CA ARG A 270 7.21 44.82 -7.11
C ARG A 270 7.71 45.88 -8.09
N ARG A 271 8.93 45.73 -8.60
CA ARG A 271 9.50 46.63 -9.62
C ARG A 271 8.66 46.65 -10.90
N PHE A 272 8.15 45.50 -11.34
CA PHE A 272 7.24 45.40 -12.47
C PHE A 272 5.97 46.25 -12.28
N THR A 273 5.36 46.20 -11.09
CA THR A 273 4.17 47.01 -10.77
C THR A 273 4.46 48.52 -10.67
N GLU A 274 5.72 48.91 -10.56
CA GLU A 274 6.17 50.29 -10.46
C GLU A 274 6.62 50.90 -11.79
N LEU A 275 6.73 50.09 -12.86
CA LEU A 275 7.11 50.58 -14.19
C LEU A 275 6.17 51.69 -14.67
N PRO A 276 6.66 52.77 -15.31
CA PRO A 276 5.83 53.87 -15.76
C PRO A 276 4.67 53.43 -16.68
N GLN A 277 4.96 52.53 -17.61
CA GLN A 277 3.98 51.95 -18.53
C GLN A 277 2.92 51.11 -17.80
N MET A 278 3.31 50.41 -16.73
CA MET A 278 2.39 49.64 -15.91
C MET A 278 1.49 50.57 -15.07
N ARG A 279 2.05 51.62 -14.46
CA ARG A 279 1.25 52.62 -13.72
C ARG A 279 0.22 53.31 -14.60
N GLU A 280 0.58 53.61 -15.84
CA GLU A 280 -0.35 54.16 -16.82
C GLU A 280 -1.50 53.20 -17.10
N LEU A 281 -1.18 51.94 -17.41
CA LEU A 281 -2.17 50.88 -17.64
C LEU A 281 -3.09 50.69 -16.43
N LEU A 282 -2.52 50.62 -15.23
CA LEU A 282 -3.29 50.46 -14.00
C LEU A 282 -4.25 51.63 -13.76
N ARG A 283 -3.88 52.86 -14.12
CA ARG A 283 -4.75 54.03 -13.98
C ARG A 283 -5.91 53.98 -14.98
N GLN A 284 -5.63 53.61 -16.23
CA GLN A 284 -6.64 53.43 -17.27
C GLN A 284 -7.67 52.35 -16.89
N GLU A 285 -7.21 51.27 -16.26
CA GLU A 285 -8.05 50.15 -15.86
C GLU A 285 -8.70 50.31 -14.46
N GLY A 286 -8.51 51.44 -13.79
CA GLY A 286 -9.08 51.70 -12.45
C GLY A 286 -8.47 50.83 -11.34
N ALA A 287 -7.20 50.47 -11.49
CA ALA A 287 -6.43 49.55 -10.66
C ALA A 287 -5.16 50.18 -10.06
N ASP A 288 -5.06 51.51 -9.93
CA ASP A 288 -3.86 52.28 -9.53
C ASP A 288 -3.77 52.58 -8.02
N ARG A 289 -4.04 51.61 -7.13
CA ARG A 289 -3.80 51.82 -5.68
C ARG A 289 -2.50 51.18 -5.21
N SER A 290 -1.80 51.78 -4.25
CA SER A 290 -0.54 51.24 -3.73
C SER A 290 -0.71 50.26 -2.55
N ASP A 291 -1.91 50.15 -1.97
CA ASP A 291 -2.16 49.44 -0.71
C ASP A 291 -2.52 47.95 -0.85
N LEU A 292 -2.84 47.49 -2.07
CA LEU A 292 -3.29 46.12 -2.33
C LEU A 292 -2.25 45.33 -3.15
N PRO A 293 -2.05 44.04 -2.85
CA PRO A 293 -1.04 43.24 -3.51
C PRO A 293 -1.42 42.87 -4.94
N PHE A 294 -0.38 42.58 -5.71
CA PHE A 294 -0.45 41.91 -7.00
C PHE A 294 0.03 40.47 -6.85
N ARG A 295 -0.41 39.61 -7.76
CA ARG A 295 0.14 38.28 -7.92
C ARG A 295 0.31 37.91 -9.38
N VAL A 296 1.25 37.01 -9.63
CA VAL A 296 1.24 36.15 -10.81
C VAL A 296 0.77 34.79 -10.32
N SER A 297 -0.30 34.24 -10.88
CA SER A 297 -0.84 32.94 -10.49
C SER A 297 -1.27 32.17 -11.73
N GLN A 298 -0.67 30.99 -11.95
CA GLN A 298 -0.93 30.15 -13.13
C GLN A 298 -0.82 30.91 -14.45
N GLY A 299 0.23 31.74 -14.59
CA GLY A 299 0.45 32.58 -15.77
C GLY A 299 -0.32 33.90 -15.79
N LYS A 300 -1.32 34.08 -14.92
CA LYS A 300 -2.16 35.28 -14.90
C LYS A 300 -1.56 36.36 -14.01
N PHE A 301 -1.51 37.58 -14.49
CA PHE A 301 -1.25 38.76 -13.67
C PHE A 301 -2.56 39.28 -13.08
N GLU A 302 -2.63 39.33 -11.75
CA GLU A 302 -3.86 39.66 -11.04
C GLU A 302 -3.62 40.64 -9.89
N ARG A 303 -4.66 41.40 -9.56
CA ARG A 303 -4.66 42.36 -8.45
C ARG A 303 -5.77 42.04 -7.47
N LEU A 304 -5.46 42.11 -6.17
CA LEU A 304 -6.47 41.92 -5.13
C LEU A 304 -7.42 43.13 -5.09
N MET A 305 -8.73 42.87 -5.01
CA MET A 305 -9.76 43.90 -4.94
C MET A 305 -10.15 44.23 -3.48
N PRO A 306 -10.64 45.44 -3.18
CA PRO A 306 -10.99 45.85 -1.81
C PRO A 306 -12.08 44.98 -1.15
N VAL A 307 -12.99 44.43 -1.95
CA VAL A 307 -14.10 43.57 -1.50
C VAL A 307 -13.72 42.09 -1.43
N GLY A 308 -12.45 41.77 -1.63
CA GLY A 308 -11.97 40.40 -1.85
C GLY A 308 -11.99 40.01 -3.33
N GLY A 309 -11.31 38.91 -3.66
CA GLY A 309 -11.19 38.39 -5.02
C GLY A 309 -10.06 39.04 -5.85
N TRP A 310 -9.60 38.30 -6.85
CA TRP A 310 -8.48 38.69 -7.72
C TRP A 310 -9.00 39.11 -9.10
N ARG A 311 -8.67 40.34 -9.52
CA ARG A 311 -8.98 40.85 -10.86
C ARG A 311 -7.84 40.50 -11.80
N ASN A 312 -8.14 39.74 -12.86
CA ASN A 312 -7.18 39.39 -13.90
C ASN A 312 -6.95 40.58 -14.85
N LEU A 313 -5.70 41.03 -14.96
CA LEU A 313 -5.26 42.14 -15.79
C LEU A 313 -4.37 41.68 -16.97
N THR A 314 -4.16 40.37 -17.12
CA THR A 314 -3.22 39.76 -18.08
C THR A 314 -3.39 40.27 -19.50
N ARG A 315 -4.63 40.28 -20.01
CA ARG A 315 -4.94 40.72 -21.38
C ARG A 315 -4.44 42.15 -21.68
N TYR A 316 -4.51 43.04 -20.70
CA TYR A 316 -4.06 44.42 -20.87
C TYR A 316 -2.53 44.51 -20.90
N VAL A 317 -1.87 43.71 -20.06
CA VAL A 317 -0.41 43.60 -19.99
C VAL A 317 0.16 42.99 -21.27
N GLU A 318 -0.48 41.95 -21.81
CA GLU A 318 -0.10 41.30 -23.07
C GLU A 318 -0.20 42.25 -24.27
N GLY A 319 -1.08 43.26 -24.21
CA GLY A 319 -1.22 44.29 -25.24
C GLY A 319 -0.03 45.25 -25.33
N VAL A 320 0.92 45.21 -24.38
CA VAL A 320 2.11 46.05 -24.34
C VAL A 320 3.35 45.15 -24.35
N GLU A 321 4.09 45.15 -25.46
CA GLU A 321 5.20 44.20 -25.70
C GLU A 321 6.26 44.18 -24.58
N SER A 322 6.66 45.34 -24.08
CA SER A 322 7.63 45.46 -22.98
C SER A 322 7.12 44.85 -21.66
N LEU A 323 5.83 45.05 -21.35
CA LEU A 323 5.21 44.50 -20.15
C LEU A 323 4.95 42.99 -20.30
N ASN A 324 4.62 42.53 -21.51
CA ASN A 324 4.45 41.12 -21.81
C ASN A 324 5.75 40.32 -21.64
N ASN A 325 6.88 40.85 -22.13
CA ASN A 325 8.19 40.22 -21.97
C ASN A 325 8.57 40.06 -20.48
N GLU A 326 8.31 41.09 -19.67
CA GLU A 326 8.59 41.03 -18.23
C GLU A 326 7.60 40.11 -17.49
N LEU A 327 6.32 40.09 -17.89
CA LEU A 327 5.34 39.13 -17.38
C LEU A 327 5.79 37.69 -17.66
N ASN A 328 6.24 37.38 -18.87
CA ASN A 328 6.74 36.04 -19.21
C ASN A 328 7.94 35.64 -18.34
N ALA A 329 8.85 36.57 -18.05
CA ALA A 329 9.95 36.31 -17.13
C ALA A 329 9.49 36.06 -15.68
N LEU A 330 8.46 36.79 -15.21
CA LEU A 330 7.85 36.57 -13.90
C LEU A 330 7.09 35.24 -13.83
N VAL A 331 6.40 34.85 -14.89
CA VAL A 331 5.74 33.54 -15.00
C VAL A 331 6.77 32.42 -14.90
N ALA A 332 7.90 32.51 -15.62
CA ALA A 332 8.98 31.55 -15.53
C ALA A 332 9.56 31.44 -14.10
N LEU A 333 9.71 32.57 -13.40
CA LEU A 333 10.15 32.59 -12.00
C LEU A 333 9.12 32.01 -11.03
N SER A 334 7.82 32.06 -11.36
CA SER A 334 6.76 31.50 -10.51
C SER A 334 6.70 29.97 -10.54
N VAL A 335 7.16 29.34 -11.64
CA VAL A 335 7.11 27.87 -11.82
C VAL A 335 7.79 27.09 -10.69
N PRO A 336 9.07 27.34 -10.32
CA PRO A 336 9.72 26.64 -9.22
C PRO A 336 9.14 27.00 -7.83
N LEU A 337 8.31 28.04 -7.74
CA LEU A 337 7.67 28.52 -6.51
C LEU A 337 6.20 28.08 -6.39
N GLY A 338 5.80 27.05 -7.14
CA GLY A 338 4.43 26.51 -7.13
C GLY A 338 3.45 27.28 -8.02
N ASN A 339 3.93 27.80 -9.16
CA ASN A 339 3.15 28.57 -10.14
C ASN A 339 2.41 29.78 -9.55
N ALA A 340 2.91 30.36 -8.46
CA ALA A 340 2.47 31.66 -7.99
C ALA A 340 3.60 32.49 -7.40
N LEU A 341 3.39 33.80 -7.44
CA LEU A 341 4.27 34.80 -6.88
C LEU A 341 3.43 35.99 -6.42
N TYR A 342 3.71 36.52 -5.24
CA TYR A 342 3.00 37.65 -4.65
C TYR A 342 3.92 38.85 -4.50
N SER A 343 3.39 40.07 -4.64
CA SER A 343 4.16 41.31 -4.42
C SER A 343 4.44 41.61 -2.93
N THR A 344 3.83 40.82 -2.04
CA THR A 344 3.93 40.87 -0.58
C THR A 344 4.26 39.46 -0.05
N PRO A 345 4.72 39.29 1.20
CA PRO A 345 4.94 37.96 1.81
C PRO A 345 3.61 37.24 2.12
N ARG A 346 2.85 36.94 1.08
CA ARG A 346 1.59 36.21 1.11
C ARG A 346 1.75 34.94 0.27
N TYR A 347 1.10 33.87 0.70
CA TYR A 347 1.11 32.57 0.03
C TYR A 347 -0.28 31.94 0.18
N ASP A 348 -0.67 31.15 -0.81
CA ASP A 348 -1.96 30.43 -0.80
C ASP A 348 -1.76 28.91 -0.74
N MET A 349 -2.82 28.19 -0.37
CA MET A 349 -2.78 26.72 -0.25
C MET A 349 -2.42 26.05 -1.59
N ARG A 350 -2.96 26.52 -2.71
CA ARG A 350 -2.65 25.99 -4.05
C ARG A 350 -1.15 26.10 -4.36
N GLN A 351 -0.53 27.24 -4.07
CA GLN A 351 0.89 27.48 -4.27
C GLN A 351 1.73 26.50 -3.45
N LEU A 352 1.37 26.29 -2.17
CA LEU A 352 2.10 25.37 -1.31
C LEU A 352 1.97 23.91 -1.76
N ILE A 353 0.79 23.47 -2.19
CA ILE A 353 0.56 22.12 -2.74
C ILE A 353 1.43 21.89 -3.99
N ASP A 354 1.42 22.85 -4.91
CA ASP A 354 2.16 22.76 -6.18
C ASP A 354 3.68 22.85 -5.95
N PHE A 355 4.11 23.71 -5.01
CA PHE A 355 5.51 23.80 -4.58
C PHE A 355 6.03 22.48 -4.02
N LYS A 356 5.21 21.78 -3.22
CA LYS A 356 5.53 20.43 -2.71
C LYS A 356 5.43 19.32 -3.78
N GLY A 357 5.14 19.66 -5.03
CA GLY A 357 5.11 18.72 -6.16
C GLY A 357 3.83 17.89 -6.25
N LEU A 358 2.76 18.32 -5.56
CA LEU A 358 1.48 17.62 -5.53
C LEU A 358 0.43 18.25 -6.46
N GLY A 359 0.85 19.11 -7.39
CA GLY A 359 -0.04 19.69 -8.40
C GLY A 359 -1.03 20.73 -7.86
N SER A 360 -2.15 20.90 -8.53
CA SER A 360 -3.19 21.90 -8.19
C SER A 360 -4.58 21.26 -8.25
N PRO A 361 -5.05 20.61 -7.15
CA PRO A 361 -6.32 19.89 -7.14
C PRO A 361 -7.50 20.84 -7.43
N ARG A 362 -8.43 20.38 -8.27
CA ARG A 362 -9.61 21.11 -8.76
C ARG A 362 -10.92 20.52 -8.27
N THR A 363 -10.91 19.30 -7.75
CA THR A 363 -12.07 18.64 -7.15
C THR A 363 -11.79 18.24 -5.70
N ALA A 364 -12.84 18.04 -4.91
CA ALA A 364 -12.71 17.56 -3.54
C ALA A 364 -12.09 16.16 -3.48
N GLY A 365 -12.37 15.29 -4.46
CA GLY A 365 -11.74 13.98 -4.60
C GLY A 365 -10.24 14.07 -4.85
N GLU A 366 -9.80 14.98 -5.73
CA GLU A 366 -8.37 15.28 -5.90
C GLU A 366 -7.76 15.82 -4.60
N ALA A 367 -8.45 16.72 -3.88
CA ALA A 367 -7.97 17.22 -2.59
C ALA A 367 -7.85 16.11 -1.53
N ARG A 368 -8.78 15.15 -1.49
CA ARG A 368 -8.70 13.94 -0.63
C ARG A 368 -7.50 13.08 -0.98
N ASN A 369 -7.18 12.92 -2.26
CA ASN A 369 -5.95 12.27 -2.68
C ASN A 369 -4.71 13.03 -2.19
N ILE A 370 -4.69 14.36 -2.28
CA ILE A 370 -3.58 15.18 -1.74
C ILE A 370 -3.47 15.04 -0.22
N ILE A 371 -4.58 14.95 0.50
CA ILE A 371 -4.59 14.64 1.94
C ILE A 371 -3.93 13.29 2.18
N GLN A 372 -4.31 12.24 1.45
CA GLN A 372 -3.68 10.92 1.58
C GLN A 372 -2.17 11.01 1.33
N TRP A 373 -1.74 11.67 0.25
CA TRP A 373 -0.33 11.93 -0.01
C TRP A 373 0.38 12.55 1.18
N LEU A 374 -0.17 13.65 1.74
CA LEU A 374 0.40 14.37 2.87
C LEU A 374 0.42 13.53 4.17
N ARG A 375 -0.49 12.57 4.32
CA ARG A 375 -0.54 11.68 5.50
C ARG A 375 0.33 10.45 5.35
N THR A 376 0.62 10.01 4.12
CA THR A 376 1.52 8.90 3.88
C THR A 376 2.95 9.30 4.25
N ALA A 377 3.64 8.45 4.99
CA ALA A 377 5.06 8.61 5.32
C ALA A 377 5.77 7.28 5.07
N LEU A 378 7.07 7.36 4.78
CA LEU A 378 7.93 6.20 4.58
C LEU A 378 8.85 6.02 5.79
N PRO A 379 9.18 4.77 6.16
CA PRO A 379 10.27 4.54 7.10
C PRO A 379 11.57 5.11 6.52
N PRO A 380 12.54 5.48 7.38
CA PRO A 380 13.83 5.93 6.90
C PRO A 380 14.49 4.81 6.11
N ALA A 381 15.24 5.20 5.08
CA ALA A 381 16.10 4.26 4.38
C ALA A 381 17.11 3.64 5.37
N PRO A 382 17.25 2.31 5.41
CA PRO A 382 18.32 1.68 6.17
C PRO A 382 19.69 2.18 5.71
N SER A 383 20.64 2.31 6.62
CA SER A 383 22.03 2.70 6.31
C SER A 383 22.70 1.79 5.27
N LEU A 384 22.38 0.48 5.29
CA LEU A 384 22.77 -0.51 4.29
C LEU A 384 21.62 -0.85 3.32
N GLY A 385 20.80 0.13 2.98
CA GLY A 385 19.63 -0.02 2.12
C GLY A 385 19.96 -0.56 0.72
N ASP A 386 21.03 -0.05 0.10
CA ASP A 386 21.54 -0.57 -1.16
C ASP A 386 22.61 -1.65 -0.92
N TYR A 387 22.21 -2.93 -1.00
CA TYR A 387 23.15 -4.06 -0.96
C TYR A 387 24.03 -4.19 -2.21
N ALA A 388 23.82 -3.34 -3.22
CA ALA A 388 24.66 -3.26 -4.42
C ALA A 388 25.38 -1.92 -4.53
N GLY A 389 25.43 -1.12 -3.46
CA GLY A 389 25.94 0.26 -3.50
C GLY A 389 27.37 0.38 -4.05
N LEU A 390 28.18 -0.67 -3.91
CA LEU A 390 29.55 -0.73 -4.44
C LEU A 390 29.68 -1.44 -5.80
N MET A 391 28.62 -2.02 -6.34
CA MET A 391 28.68 -2.90 -7.52
C MET A 391 27.62 -2.52 -8.55
N GLY A 392 27.54 -1.25 -8.94
CA GLY A 392 26.68 -0.87 -10.05
C GLY A 392 27.00 -1.62 -11.35
N ARG A 393 26.01 -1.69 -12.24
CA ARG A 393 26.16 -2.27 -13.59
C ARG A 393 26.99 -1.40 -14.52
N GLU A 394 26.82 -0.08 -14.41
CA GLU A 394 27.68 0.91 -15.05
C GLU A 394 28.46 1.58 -13.95
N TRP A 395 29.77 1.74 -14.14
CA TRP A 395 30.64 2.31 -13.14
C TRP A 395 30.26 3.78 -12.88
N ALA A 396 30.13 4.12 -11.59
CA ALA A 396 30.00 5.48 -11.10
C ALA A 396 31.04 5.74 -10.00
N PRO A 397 31.41 7.01 -9.75
CA PRO A 397 32.27 7.40 -8.63
C PRO A 397 31.90 6.68 -7.32
N GLY A 398 32.87 6.01 -6.70
CA GLY A 398 32.68 5.24 -5.46
C GLY A 398 32.35 3.76 -5.64
N GLN A 399 32.10 3.30 -6.87
CA GLN A 399 31.88 1.88 -7.15
C GLN A 399 33.17 1.12 -7.43
N LEU A 400 33.15 -0.18 -7.13
CA LEU A 400 34.22 -1.12 -7.43
C LEU A 400 34.38 -1.29 -8.94
N THR A 401 35.62 -1.25 -9.41
CA THR A 401 35.97 -1.63 -10.78
C THR A 401 35.88 -3.14 -10.97
N GLU A 402 35.90 -3.63 -12.21
CA GLU A 402 35.96 -5.08 -12.48
C GLU A 402 37.21 -5.75 -11.89
N GLY A 403 38.34 -5.03 -11.86
CA GLY A 403 39.55 -5.50 -11.18
C GLY A 403 39.36 -5.63 -9.66
N ASP A 404 38.69 -4.65 -9.05
CA ASP A 404 38.36 -4.67 -7.62
C ASP A 404 37.41 -5.84 -7.30
N LYS A 405 36.36 -6.04 -8.10
CA LYS A 405 35.41 -7.16 -7.96
C LYS A 405 36.12 -8.52 -8.06
N SER A 406 37.04 -8.68 -9.01
CA SER A 406 37.84 -9.91 -9.14
C SER A 406 38.70 -10.16 -7.88
N THR A 407 39.33 -9.10 -7.36
CA THR A 407 40.16 -9.16 -6.14
C THR A 407 39.33 -9.54 -4.91
N LEU A 408 38.20 -8.86 -4.70
CA LEU A 408 37.26 -9.15 -3.61
C LEU A 408 36.70 -10.56 -3.72
N GLY A 409 36.28 -10.99 -4.91
CA GLY A 409 35.75 -12.34 -5.15
C GLY A 409 36.78 -13.43 -4.84
N SER A 410 38.06 -13.20 -5.15
CA SER A 410 39.14 -14.13 -4.81
C SER A 410 39.34 -14.27 -3.28
N LEU A 411 39.37 -13.13 -2.57
CA LEU A 411 39.48 -13.12 -1.11
C LEU A 411 38.25 -13.72 -0.43
N ALA A 412 37.05 -13.43 -0.96
CA ALA A 412 35.80 -14.00 -0.47
C ALA A 412 35.77 -15.52 -0.62
N ARG A 413 36.17 -16.05 -1.79
CA ARG A 413 36.30 -17.51 -2.01
C ARG A 413 37.31 -18.14 -1.05
N THR A 414 38.45 -17.50 -0.84
CA THR A 414 39.48 -17.99 0.08
C THR A 414 38.96 -18.10 1.53
N ARG A 415 38.12 -17.16 1.96
CA ARG A 415 37.54 -17.16 3.31
C ARG A 415 36.35 -18.10 3.45
N LEU A 416 35.45 -18.10 2.47
CA LEU A 416 34.09 -18.67 2.58
C LEU A 416 33.94 -20.04 1.90
N ALA A 417 34.83 -20.43 0.98
CA ALA A 417 34.74 -21.68 0.24
C ALA A 417 35.77 -22.74 0.71
N GLY A 418 35.49 -24.02 0.40
CA GLY A 418 36.42 -25.14 0.58
C GLY A 418 36.41 -25.81 1.97
N ALA A 419 37.19 -26.88 2.12
CA ALA A 419 37.26 -27.71 3.33
C ALA A 419 37.87 -27.02 4.57
N GLN A 420 38.54 -25.87 4.38
CA GLN A 420 39.12 -25.05 5.45
C GLN A 420 38.42 -23.67 5.56
N SER A 421 37.16 -23.56 5.13
CA SER A 421 36.41 -22.31 5.24
C SER A 421 36.37 -21.83 6.69
N ARG A 422 36.65 -20.54 6.92
CA ARG A 422 36.66 -19.94 8.26
C ARG A 422 35.30 -19.34 8.63
N GLY A 423 34.42 -19.15 7.66
CA GLY A 423 33.06 -18.62 7.86
C GLY A 423 33.04 -17.30 8.64
N PHE A 424 31.89 -17.02 9.26
CA PHE A 424 31.77 -15.97 10.28
C PHE A 424 31.48 -16.64 11.63
N ILE A 425 32.21 -16.24 12.68
CA ILE A 425 32.13 -16.89 14.00
C ILE A 425 30.73 -16.77 14.57
N VAL A 426 30.05 -15.65 14.31
CA VAL A 426 28.65 -15.38 14.72
C VAL A 426 27.64 -16.41 14.21
N LEU A 427 27.97 -17.18 13.17
CA LEU A 427 27.13 -18.26 12.63
C LEU A 427 27.44 -19.64 13.25
N SER A 428 28.37 -19.70 14.19
CA SER A 428 28.70 -20.95 14.91
C SER A 428 27.54 -21.36 15.82
N GLY A 429 27.19 -22.64 15.79
CA GLY A 429 26.07 -23.18 16.58
C GLY A 429 24.67 -22.83 16.08
N LYS A 430 24.54 -22.04 15.01
CA LYS A 430 23.25 -21.70 14.38
C LYS A 430 22.82 -22.75 13.36
N THR A 431 21.52 -23.00 13.27
CA THR A 431 20.92 -23.82 12.21
C THR A 431 20.33 -22.93 11.10
N PRO A 432 20.23 -23.40 9.83
CA PRO A 432 19.55 -22.64 8.78
C PRO A 432 18.10 -22.27 9.14
N GLN A 433 17.41 -23.13 9.91
CA GLN A 433 16.04 -22.88 10.36
C GLN A 433 15.98 -21.72 11.36
N GLU A 434 16.91 -21.64 12.31
CA GLU A 434 17.03 -20.49 13.22
C GLU A 434 17.32 -19.19 12.49
N LEU A 435 18.10 -19.22 11.40
CA LEU A 435 18.40 -18.01 10.61
C LEU A 435 17.18 -17.52 9.81
N ARG A 436 16.26 -18.43 9.43
CA ARG A 436 15.05 -18.06 8.68
C ARG A 436 14.01 -17.33 9.53
N THR A 437 13.95 -17.58 10.84
CA THR A 437 12.93 -16.97 11.70
C THR A 437 13.06 -15.45 11.77
N ASP A 438 14.28 -14.92 11.67
CA ASP A 438 14.55 -13.48 11.61
C ASP A 438 15.85 -13.21 10.84
N THR A 439 15.79 -13.39 9.52
CA THR A 439 17.00 -13.32 8.68
C THR A 439 17.63 -11.93 8.68
N ALA A 440 16.82 -10.87 8.69
CA ALA A 440 17.30 -9.49 8.68
C ALA A 440 18.13 -9.19 9.94
N LYS A 441 17.64 -9.59 11.13
CA LYS A 441 18.39 -9.44 12.39
C LYS A 441 19.68 -10.25 12.41
N HIS A 442 19.66 -11.49 11.89
CA HIS A 442 20.87 -12.30 11.82
C HIS A 442 21.91 -11.73 10.85
N LEU A 443 21.47 -11.14 9.74
CA LEU A 443 22.35 -10.43 8.82
C LEU A 443 22.94 -9.17 9.48
N ASP A 444 22.12 -8.37 10.18
CA ASP A 444 22.61 -7.20 10.93
C ASP A 444 23.64 -7.61 11.99
N ASN A 445 23.37 -8.65 12.77
CA ASN A 445 24.33 -9.20 13.74
C ASN A 445 25.63 -9.66 13.08
N LEU A 446 25.55 -10.27 11.89
CA LEU A 446 26.73 -10.67 11.13
C LEU A 446 27.53 -9.46 10.68
N LEU A 447 26.89 -8.46 10.07
CA LEU A 447 27.59 -7.29 9.54
C LEU A 447 28.16 -6.39 10.65
N ASN A 448 27.61 -6.46 11.86
CA ASN A 448 28.15 -5.77 13.04
C ASN A 448 29.19 -6.60 13.82
N SER A 449 29.44 -7.86 13.43
CA SER A 449 30.39 -8.72 14.14
C SER A 449 31.84 -8.23 13.97
N PRO A 450 32.71 -8.39 14.99
CA PRO A 450 34.12 -8.00 14.90
C PRO A 450 34.85 -8.64 13.72
N ASP A 451 34.54 -9.90 13.40
CA ASP A 451 35.17 -10.63 12.30
C ASP A 451 34.68 -10.18 10.92
N ALA A 452 33.42 -9.77 10.77
CA ALA A 452 32.93 -9.16 9.52
C ALA A 452 33.51 -7.75 9.29
N LEU A 453 33.59 -6.92 10.34
CA LEU A 453 34.19 -5.59 10.24
C LEU A 453 35.69 -5.67 9.94
N ALA A 454 36.41 -6.61 10.56
CA ALA A 454 37.82 -6.87 10.26
C ALA A 454 38.02 -7.39 8.83
N PHE A 455 37.09 -8.22 8.34
CA PHE A 455 37.13 -8.68 6.95
C PHE A 455 36.87 -7.53 5.96
N GLY A 456 35.89 -6.67 6.23
CA GLY A 456 35.65 -5.45 5.44
C GLY A 456 36.87 -4.52 5.38
N GLU A 457 37.57 -4.33 6.50
CA GLU A 457 38.83 -3.58 6.58
C GLU A 457 39.92 -4.22 5.71
N GLN A 458 40.08 -5.55 5.79
CA GLN A 458 41.03 -6.30 4.95
C GLN A 458 40.71 -6.15 3.45
N LEU A 459 39.44 -6.24 3.07
CA LEU A 459 39.00 -6.07 1.69
C LEU A 459 39.31 -4.66 1.18
N GLY A 460 39.04 -3.64 1.98
CA GLY A 460 39.31 -2.25 1.62
C GLY A 460 40.80 -1.97 1.41
N ARG A 461 41.67 -2.58 2.23
CA ARG A 461 43.12 -2.55 2.02
C ARG A 461 43.54 -3.22 0.72
N ALA A 462 42.93 -4.36 0.37
CA ALA A 462 43.27 -5.10 -0.84
C ALA A 462 42.96 -4.33 -2.14
N VAL A 463 41.95 -3.46 -2.12
CA VAL A 463 41.59 -2.59 -3.27
C VAL A 463 42.10 -1.15 -3.14
N ASN A 464 42.98 -0.89 -2.17
CA ASN A 464 43.54 0.44 -1.90
C ASN A 464 42.46 1.53 -1.73
N TRP A 465 41.36 1.18 -1.06
CA TRP A 465 40.28 2.11 -0.77
C TRP A 465 40.82 3.34 -0.03
N TYR A 466 40.36 4.54 -0.40
CA TYR A 466 40.83 5.78 0.20
C TYR A 466 40.64 5.79 1.74
N GLY A 467 41.71 6.02 2.48
CA GLY A 467 41.72 5.97 3.95
C GLY A 467 42.00 4.60 4.58
N ALA A 468 42.16 3.54 3.79
CA ALA A 468 42.50 2.20 4.29
C ALA A 468 44.00 1.98 4.61
N ALA A 469 44.86 2.99 4.37
CA ALA A 469 46.32 2.87 4.55
C ALA A 469 46.73 2.69 6.02
N HIS A 470 47.89 2.07 6.25
CA HIS A 470 48.45 1.87 7.60
C HIS A 470 48.71 3.22 8.30
N GLY A 471 48.08 3.43 9.46
CA GLY A 471 48.20 4.66 10.26
C GLY A 471 47.16 5.76 9.96
N GLY A 472 46.21 5.53 9.05
CA GLY A 472 45.03 6.39 8.86
C GLY A 472 43.92 6.11 9.90
N PRO A 473 42.84 6.92 9.93
CA PRO A 473 41.72 6.76 10.88
C PRO A 473 40.88 5.47 10.69
N GLY A 474 41.22 4.62 9.72
CA GLY A 474 40.49 3.40 9.37
C GLY A 474 39.24 3.67 8.53
N LEU A 475 38.66 2.62 7.95
CA LEU A 475 37.43 2.75 7.17
C LEU A 475 36.21 2.94 8.08
N SER A 476 35.23 3.72 7.59
CA SER A 476 33.94 3.84 8.28
C SER A 476 33.29 2.45 8.45
N LYS A 477 32.43 2.31 9.45
CA LYS A 477 31.72 1.06 9.72
C LYS A 477 30.89 0.63 8.51
N GLU A 478 30.20 1.57 7.88
CA GLU A 478 29.33 1.38 6.73
C GLU A 478 30.12 0.90 5.52
N VAL A 479 31.29 1.49 5.25
CA VAL A 479 32.18 1.05 4.15
C VAL A 479 32.64 -0.38 4.38
N ARG A 480 33.05 -0.73 5.60
CA ARG A 480 33.45 -2.11 5.94
C ARG A 480 32.30 -3.10 5.73
N GLN A 481 31.09 -2.73 6.14
CA GLN A 481 29.90 -3.56 5.94
C GLN A 481 29.53 -3.72 4.47
N GLN A 482 29.58 -2.64 3.69
CA GLN A 482 29.32 -2.68 2.24
C GLN A 482 30.34 -3.53 1.49
N LEU A 483 31.63 -3.46 1.86
CA LEU A 483 32.67 -4.34 1.30
C LEU A 483 32.41 -5.81 1.66
N ALA A 484 31.97 -6.10 2.89
CA ALA A 484 31.59 -7.46 3.29
C ALA A 484 30.37 -7.98 2.50
N ILE A 485 29.35 -7.14 2.28
CA ILE A 485 28.19 -7.47 1.43
C ILE A 485 28.63 -7.76 0.00
N ALA A 486 29.50 -6.92 -0.58
CA ALA A 486 30.04 -7.11 -1.91
C ALA A 486 30.80 -8.44 -2.03
N ALA A 487 31.64 -8.77 -1.05
CA ALA A 487 32.34 -10.05 -1.00
C ALA A 487 31.40 -11.25 -0.90
N ILE A 488 30.33 -11.18 -0.09
CA ILE A 488 29.31 -12.25 -0.01
C ILE A 488 28.65 -12.47 -1.38
N LYS A 489 28.26 -11.39 -2.07
CA LYS A 489 27.68 -11.47 -3.41
C LYS A 489 28.66 -12.05 -4.45
N LEU A 490 29.91 -11.60 -4.44
CA LEU A 490 30.95 -12.10 -5.35
C LEU A 490 31.39 -13.55 -5.05
N HIS A 491 31.20 -14.01 -3.82
CA HIS A 491 31.34 -15.43 -3.47
C HIS A 491 30.21 -16.27 -4.07
N VAL A 492 28.98 -15.76 -4.07
CA VAL A 492 27.81 -16.42 -4.68
C VAL A 492 27.99 -16.53 -6.19
N ASP A 493 28.30 -15.42 -6.86
CA ASP A 493 28.48 -15.37 -8.30
C ASP A 493 29.38 -14.19 -8.70
N PRO A 494 30.44 -14.41 -9.51
CA PRO A 494 31.35 -13.34 -9.94
C PRO A 494 30.66 -12.25 -10.78
N ASP A 495 29.55 -12.56 -11.47
CA ASP A 495 28.84 -11.62 -12.34
C ASP A 495 27.81 -10.75 -11.57
N MET A 496 27.88 -10.77 -10.23
CA MET A 496 26.99 -9.96 -9.39
C MET A 496 27.27 -8.44 -9.51
N PRO A 497 26.21 -7.61 -9.43
CA PRO A 497 24.81 -7.98 -9.36
C PRO A 497 24.27 -8.36 -10.74
N GLY A 498 23.66 -9.55 -10.82
CA GLY A 498 23.10 -10.11 -12.05
C GLY A 498 21.89 -9.33 -12.60
N LYS A 499 20.99 -9.99 -13.32
CA LYS A 499 19.77 -9.37 -13.89
C LYS A 499 18.71 -9.07 -12.82
N PRO A 500 17.98 -7.94 -12.89
CA PRO A 500 16.80 -7.73 -12.04
C PRO A 500 15.80 -8.87 -12.23
N GLY A 501 15.29 -9.43 -11.13
CA GLY A 501 14.48 -10.65 -11.14
C GLY A 501 15.28 -11.96 -11.24
N GLU A 502 16.60 -11.92 -11.06
CA GLU A 502 17.47 -13.09 -11.09
C GLU A 502 18.42 -13.12 -9.87
N VAL A 503 18.64 -14.30 -9.31
CA VAL A 503 19.64 -14.53 -8.25
C VAL A 503 20.60 -15.62 -8.70
N ALA A 504 21.80 -15.22 -9.12
CA ALA A 504 22.87 -16.14 -9.52
C ALA A 504 22.42 -17.20 -10.56
N GLY A 505 21.76 -16.78 -11.64
CA GLY A 505 21.21 -17.69 -12.64
C GLY A 505 19.86 -18.32 -12.29
N TYR A 506 19.29 -18.09 -11.10
CA TYR A 506 17.91 -18.47 -10.79
C TYR A 506 16.95 -17.34 -11.20
N GLU A 507 16.12 -17.58 -12.22
CA GLU A 507 15.10 -16.64 -12.68
C GLU A 507 13.87 -16.69 -11.76
N ILE A 508 13.61 -15.62 -11.03
CA ILE A 508 12.54 -15.57 -10.01
C ILE A 508 11.16 -15.63 -10.68
N TYR A 509 10.99 -14.94 -11.80
CA TYR A 509 9.70 -14.78 -12.48
C TYR A 509 9.52 -15.72 -13.67
N GLN A 510 10.24 -16.84 -13.68
CA GLN A 510 10.04 -17.91 -14.65
C GLN A 510 8.63 -18.51 -14.57
N PRO A 511 8.02 -18.97 -15.68
CA PRO A 511 6.67 -19.54 -15.70
C PRO A 511 6.39 -20.68 -14.71
N ALA A 512 7.42 -21.42 -14.31
CA ALA A 512 7.34 -22.49 -13.31
C ALA A 512 7.01 -21.99 -11.89
N ASN A 513 7.25 -20.70 -11.61
CA ASN A 513 6.99 -20.10 -10.30
C ASN A 513 5.59 -19.47 -10.16
N MET A 514 4.79 -19.43 -11.25
CA MET A 514 3.39 -18.96 -11.19
C MET A 514 2.59 -19.72 -10.12
N GLY A 515 1.84 -18.99 -9.30
CA GLY A 515 0.97 -19.57 -8.25
C GLY A 515 1.71 -20.10 -7.02
N ARG A 516 3.04 -19.95 -6.94
CA ARG A 516 3.82 -20.34 -5.75
C ARG A 516 3.92 -19.18 -4.75
N SER A 517 3.99 -19.52 -3.46
CA SER A 517 4.26 -18.55 -2.40
C SER A 517 5.69 -18.01 -2.47
N LEU A 518 5.90 -16.81 -1.92
CA LEU A 518 7.22 -16.18 -1.85
C LEU A 518 8.21 -17.03 -1.05
N ASP A 519 7.77 -17.64 0.06
CA ASP A 519 8.60 -18.50 0.89
C ASP A 519 9.06 -19.77 0.15
N ALA A 520 8.17 -20.40 -0.63
CA ALA A 520 8.52 -21.58 -1.40
C ALA A 520 9.59 -21.27 -2.47
N VAL A 521 9.47 -20.12 -3.14
CA VAL A 521 10.46 -19.70 -4.15
C VAL A 521 11.76 -19.23 -3.49
N ARG A 522 11.70 -18.60 -2.32
CA ARG A 522 12.89 -18.27 -1.53
C ARG A 522 13.65 -19.52 -1.09
N ALA A 523 12.95 -20.56 -0.63
CA ALA A 523 13.56 -21.84 -0.26
C ALA A 523 14.28 -22.48 -1.46
N ASP A 524 13.72 -22.38 -2.67
CA ASP A 524 14.36 -22.87 -3.90
C ASP A 524 15.60 -22.05 -4.28
N ILE A 525 15.58 -20.73 -4.08
CA ILE A 525 16.76 -19.88 -4.26
C ILE A 525 17.87 -20.30 -3.29
N GLU A 526 17.55 -20.47 -2.00
CA GLU A 526 18.52 -20.94 -1.01
C GLU A 526 19.11 -22.31 -1.37
N LYS A 527 18.25 -23.22 -1.83
CA LYS A 527 18.67 -24.54 -2.35
C LYS A 527 19.56 -24.41 -3.59
N HIS A 528 19.23 -23.52 -4.52
CA HIS A 528 20.04 -23.24 -5.72
C HIS A 528 21.42 -22.68 -5.37
N LEU A 529 21.49 -21.74 -4.42
CA LEU A 529 22.76 -21.20 -3.93
C LEU A 529 23.63 -22.29 -3.30
N HIS A 530 23.02 -23.22 -2.55
CA HIS A 530 23.75 -24.35 -1.99
C HIS A 530 24.21 -25.35 -3.06
N GLU A 531 23.28 -25.89 -3.84
CA GLU A 531 23.52 -27.03 -4.74
C GLU A 531 24.23 -26.64 -6.04
N LYS A 532 24.01 -25.42 -6.55
CA LYS A 532 24.56 -24.97 -7.84
C LYS A 532 25.69 -23.96 -7.70
N LYS A 533 25.75 -23.22 -6.59
CA LYS A 533 26.80 -22.22 -6.35
C LYS A 533 27.77 -22.61 -5.23
N GLY A 534 27.54 -23.73 -4.53
CA GLY A 534 28.46 -24.25 -3.52
C GLY A 534 28.54 -23.41 -2.26
N VAL A 535 27.51 -22.60 -1.98
CA VAL A 535 27.43 -21.77 -0.78
C VAL A 535 27.04 -22.65 0.42
N ASP A 536 27.70 -22.46 1.57
CA ASP A 536 27.32 -23.13 2.83
C ASP A 536 25.83 -22.88 3.15
N PRO A 537 25.06 -23.87 3.64
CA PRO A 537 23.62 -23.70 3.89
C PRO A 537 23.24 -22.52 4.78
N LYS A 538 24.05 -22.16 5.79
CA LYS A 538 23.77 -21.02 6.67
C LYS A 538 24.04 -19.71 5.93
N MET A 539 25.14 -19.66 5.18
CA MET A 539 25.44 -18.51 4.31
C MET A 539 24.44 -18.38 3.17
N ALA A 540 23.87 -19.47 2.65
CA ALA A 540 22.87 -19.44 1.59
C ALA A 540 21.60 -18.68 2.02
N VAL A 541 21.15 -18.85 3.28
CA VAL A 541 20.00 -18.11 3.85
C VAL A 541 20.27 -16.59 3.86
N LEU A 542 21.45 -16.17 4.34
CA LEU A 542 21.81 -14.76 4.42
C LEU A 542 22.13 -14.15 3.04
N ALA A 543 22.79 -14.92 2.17
CA ALA A 543 23.10 -14.51 0.80
C ALA A 543 21.82 -14.36 -0.04
N ALA A 544 20.83 -15.26 0.12
CA ALA A 544 19.53 -15.12 -0.51
C ALA A 544 18.85 -13.81 -0.09
N HIS A 545 18.86 -13.46 1.20
CA HIS A 545 18.34 -12.18 1.69
C HIS A 545 19.05 -10.98 1.04
N VAL A 546 20.38 -10.99 1.01
CA VAL A 546 21.20 -9.92 0.39
C VAL A 546 20.93 -9.79 -1.11
N CYS A 547 20.75 -10.90 -1.84
CA CYS A 547 20.50 -10.88 -3.28
C CYS A 547 19.06 -10.46 -3.60
N LEU A 548 18.07 -10.96 -2.84
CA LEU A 548 16.66 -10.62 -3.01
C LEU A 548 16.39 -9.15 -2.76
N GLY A 549 17.11 -8.51 -1.84
CA GLY A 549 16.95 -7.08 -1.56
C GLY A 549 17.24 -6.15 -2.75
N GLN A 550 17.84 -6.67 -3.82
CA GLN A 550 18.01 -5.97 -5.10
C GLN A 550 17.20 -6.64 -6.23
N ALA A 551 17.17 -7.97 -6.28
CA ALA A 551 16.57 -8.69 -7.40
C ALA A 551 15.03 -8.68 -7.36
N ALA A 552 14.46 -8.76 -6.15
CA ALA A 552 13.02 -8.88 -5.89
C ALA A 552 12.70 -8.45 -4.45
N PRO A 553 12.72 -7.13 -4.14
CA PRO A 553 12.53 -6.62 -2.78
C PRO A 553 11.20 -7.02 -2.14
N GLU A 554 10.18 -7.39 -2.94
CA GLU A 554 8.89 -7.87 -2.44
C GLU A 554 8.99 -9.15 -1.59
N PHE A 555 10.06 -9.93 -1.73
CA PHE A 555 10.32 -11.11 -0.90
C PHE A 555 10.79 -10.76 0.52
N LEU A 556 11.09 -9.49 0.78
CA LEU A 556 11.64 -9.00 2.04
C LEU A 556 10.70 -8.01 2.75
N VAL A 557 9.51 -7.78 2.20
CA VAL A 557 8.43 -7.05 2.88
C VAL A 557 7.91 -7.90 4.04
N ARG A 558 7.61 -7.25 5.16
CA ARG A 558 7.15 -7.93 6.38
C ARG A 558 5.65 -8.21 6.33
N ASP A 559 5.22 -9.26 7.02
CA ASP A 559 3.81 -9.64 7.20
C ASP A 559 3.00 -9.79 5.90
N VAL A 560 3.63 -10.27 4.82
CA VAL A 560 2.92 -10.56 3.56
C VAL A 560 2.01 -11.78 3.76
N PRO A 561 0.70 -11.68 3.46
CA PRO A 561 -0.22 -12.82 3.58
C PRO A 561 0.18 -13.99 2.66
N GLU A 562 0.00 -15.23 3.14
CA GLU A 562 0.33 -16.45 2.37
C GLU A 562 -0.41 -16.53 1.02
N ALA A 563 -1.60 -15.91 0.93
CA ALA A 563 -2.40 -15.82 -0.29
C ALA A 563 -1.76 -14.99 -1.43
N VAL A 564 -0.69 -14.23 -1.16
CA VAL A 564 0.03 -13.47 -2.19
C VAL A 564 1.00 -14.39 -2.93
N HIS A 565 0.53 -14.98 -4.02
CA HIS A 565 1.34 -15.84 -4.88
C HIS A 565 1.94 -15.08 -6.07
N ILE A 566 3.07 -15.56 -6.58
CA ILE A 566 3.72 -15.00 -7.78
C ILE A 566 2.77 -15.06 -8.97
N GLY A 567 2.65 -13.94 -9.69
CA GLY A 567 1.81 -13.80 -10.88
C GLY A 567 0.33 -13.49 -10.61
N THR A 568 -0.06 -13.33 -9.34
CA THR A 568 -1.39 -12.80 -8.95
C THR A 568 -1.42 -11.26 -8.99
N PRO A 569 -2.61 -10.62 -9.05
CA PRO A 569 -2.72 -9.17 -8.96
C PRO A 569 -2.13 -8.57 -7.67
N ALA A 570 -2.36 -9.22 -6.52
CA ALA A 570 -1.81 -8.76 -5.23
C ALA A 570 -0.27 -8.75 -5.24
N TRP A 571 0.36 -9.74 -5.87
CA TRP A 571 1.81 -9.75 -6.06
C TRP A 571 2.31 -8.62 -6.97
N MET A 572 1.56 -8.24 -8.02
CA MET A 572 1.92 -7.10 -8.86
C MET A 572 1.89 -5.78 -8.09
N GLU A 573 0.90 -5.62 -7.22
CA GLU A 573 0.77 -4.42 -6.36
C GLU A 573 1.90 -4.36 -5.33
N LEU A 574 2.21 -5.48 -4.66
CA LEU A 574 3.34 -5.56 -3.75
C LEU A 574 4.65 -5.15 -4.45
N ARG A 575 4.89 -5.62 -5.68
CA ARG A 575 6.06 -5.23 -6.48
C ARG A 575 6.07 -3.76 -6.86
N LEU A 576 4.92 -3.21 -7.25
CA LEU A 576 4.81 -1.80 -7.59
C LEU A 576 5.08 -0.93 -6.35
N GLY A 577 4.49 -1.26 -5.21
CA GLY A 577 4.72 -0.53 -3.97
C GLY A 577 6.17 -0.61 -3.50
N CYS A 578 6.85 -1.76 -3.66
CA CYS A 578 8.29 -1.85 -3.40
C CYS A 578 9.10 -0.95 -4.34
N ALA A 579 8.78 -0.93 -5.63
CA ALA A 579 9.44 -0.05 -6.60
C ALA A 579 9.22 1.44 -6.25
N MET A 580 8.03 1.80 -5.80
CA MET A 580 7.71 3.16 -5.34
C MET A 580 8.55 3.52 -4.11
N ALA A 581 8.56 2.67 -3.08
CA ALA A 581 9.32 2.89 -1.85
C ALA A 581 10.83 2.98 -2.11
N ASP A 582 11.39 2.05 -2.90
CA ASP A 582 12.83 1.98 -3.14
C ASP A 582 13.31 3.05 -4.14
N SER A 583 12.43 3.61 -4.97
CA SER A 583 12.77 4.75 -5.83
C SER A 583 13.05 6.04 -5.05
N HIS A 584 12.48 6.16 -3.84
CA HIS A 584 12.85 7.22 -2.91
C HIS A 584 14.25 6.97 -2.34
N ALA A 585 14.47 5.78 -1.77
CA ALA A 585 15.75 5.34 -1.28
C ALA A 585 15.83 3.80 -1.24
N PRO A 586 16.92 3.19 -1.74
CA PRO A 586 17.02 1.73 -1.78
C PRO A 586 16.83 1.06 -0.42
N GLY A 587 16.05 -0.01 -0.38
CA GLY A 587 15.82 -0.80 0.83
C GLY A 587 14.76 -0.23 1.79
N THR A 588 14.11 0.89 1.47
CA THR A 588 12.96 1.41 2.23
C THR A 588 11.83 0.38 2.30
N SER A 589 11.53 -0.33 1.22
CA SER A 589 10.50 -1.38 1.18
C SER A 589 10.70 -2.49 2.22
N ARG A 590 11.96 -2.83 2.55
CA ARG A 590 12.30 -3.90 3.53
C ARG A 590 12.00 -3.52 4.98
N ALA A 591 11.91 -2.22 5.25
CA ALA A 591 11.46 -1.70 6.54
C ALA A 591 9.93 -1.64 6.64
N MET A 592 9.21 -1.92 5.55
CA MET A 592 7.75 -1.82 5.49
C MET A 592 7.09 -3.19 5.67
N ASN A 593 5.86 -3.16 6.16
CA ASN A 593 4.95 -4.29 6.08
C ASN A 593 4.03 -4.17 4.84
N GLU A 594 3.26 -5.21 4.55
CA GLU A 594 2.36 -5.24 3.38
C GLU A 594 1.38 -4.06 3.36
N GLU A 595 0.73 -3.74 4.48
CA GLU A 595 -0.24 -2.64 4.58
C GLU A 595 0.38 -1.28 4.21
N GLN A 596 1.60 -1.03 4.70
CA GLN A 596 2.35 0.20 4.39
C GLN A 596 2.72 0.25 2.91
N VAL A 597 3.13 -0.87 2.30
CA VAL A 597 3.47 -0.94 0.87
C VAL A 597 2.21 -0.69 0.02
N THR A 598 1.10 -1.31 0.40
CA THR A 598 -0.19 -1.16 -0.28
C THR A 598 -0.72 0.27 -0.20
N THR A 599 -0.53 0.96 0.93
CA THR A 599 -0.86 2.39 1.10
C THR A 599 -0.17 3.28 0.06
N LEU A 600 1.00 2.89 -0.46
CA LEU A 600 1.62 3.64 -1.57
C LEU A 600 0.87 3.45 -2.88
N THR A 601 0.43 2.23 -3.16
CA THR A 601 -0.24 1.88 -4.43
C THR A 601 -1.70 2.33 -4.50
N THR A 602 -2.32 2.69 -3.37
CA THR A 602 -3.66 3.30 -3.30
C THR A 602 -3.68 4.79 -3.61
N LEU A 603 -2.54 5.48 -3.46
CA LEU A 603 -2.44 6.88 -3.84
C LEU A 603 -2.79 7.04 -5.33
N SER A 604 -3.29 8.20 -5.72
CA SER A 604 -3.45 8.56 -7.13
C SER A 604 -2.33 9.51 -7.55
N PRO A 605 -1.79 9.42 -8.80
CA PRO A 605 -0.80 10.37 -9.27
C PRO A 605 -1.30 11.81 -9.13
N ALA A 606 -0.53 12.68 -8.48
CA ALA A 606 -0.87 14.08 -8.32
C ALA A 606 -0.50 14.93 -9.57
N SER A 607 0.25 14.35 -10.51
CA SER A 607 0.62 14.95 -11.78
C SER A 607 0.82 13.91 -12.89
N GLN A 608 0.79 14.37 -14.16
CA GLN A 608 1.07 13.53 -15.33
C GLN A 608 2.50 12.98 -15.35
N ALA A 609 3.47 13.76 -14.87
CA ALA A 609 4.87 13.33 -14.79
C ALA A 609 5.05 12.18 -13.79
N GLN A 610 4.43 12.29 -12.61
CA GLN A 610 4.37 11.18 -11.64
C GLN A 610 3.67 9.96 -12.23
N GLN A 611 2.54 10.12 -12.92
CA GLN A 611 1.87 9.00 -13.59
C GLN A 611 2.82 8.30 -14.57
N THR A 612 3.58 9.06 -15.36
CA THR A 612 4.55 8.52 -16.34
C THR A 612 5.69 7.77 -15.64
N LEU A 613 6.26 8.32 -14.56
CA LEU A 613 7.30 7.65 -13.76
C LEU A 613 6.79 6.33 -13.17
N MET A 614 5.54 6.27 -12.72
CA MET A 614 4.96 5.04 -12.17
C MET A 614 4.66 4.01 -13.26
N GLN A 615 4.17 4.45 -14.43
CA GLN A 615 4.01 3.55 -15.59
C GLN A 615 5.34 2.95 -16.03
N LEU A 616 6.41 3.74 -16.00
CA LEU A 616 7.77 3.25 -16.24
C LEU A 616 8.14 2.11 -15.27
N GLN A 617 7.87 2.26 -13.96
CA GLN A 617 8.08 1.20 -12.97
C GLN A 617 7.19 -0.04 -13.23
N GLY A 618 5.95 0.16 -13.70
CA GLY A 618 5.00 -0.91 -14.00
C GLY A 618 5.32 -1.75 -15.24
N LEU A 619 6.14 -1.26 -16.19
CA LEU A 619 6.41 -1.94 -17.47
C LEU A 619 6.97 -3.36 -17.30
N LYS A 620 8.02 -3.52 -16.50
CA LYS A 620 8.64 -4.84 -16.30
C LYS A 620 7.70 -5.77 -15.53
N ILE A 621 6.99 -5.24 -14.52
CA ILE A 621 6.04 -6.01 -13.72
C ILE A 621 4.93 -6.57 -14.61
N MET A 622 4.40 -5.75 -15.53
CA MET A 622 3.38 -6.16 -16.49
C MET A 622 3.90 -7.21 -17.49
N ALA A 623 5.14 -7.06 -17.97
CA ALA A 623 5.76 -8.04 -18.85
C ALA A 623 5.95 -9.40 -18.13
N ASP A 624 6.53 -9.38 -16.92
CA ASP A 624 6.73 -10.57 -16.10
C ASP A 624 5.37 -11.28 -15.84
N TRP A 625 4.33 -10.52 -15.50
CA TRP A 625 2.97 -11.06 -15.32
C TRP A 625 2.42 -11.70 -16.60
N GLY A 626 2.60 -11.04 -17.74
CA GLY A 626 2.15 -11.53 -19.04
C GLY A 626 2.84 -12.84 -19.44
N VAL A 627 4.12 -13.01 -19.11
CA VAL A 627 4.87 -14.26 -19.33
C VAL A 627 4.40 -15.37 -18.40
N LEU A 628 4.28 -15.10 -17.09
CA LEU A 628 3.81 -16.06 -16.08
C LEU A 628 2.42 -16.63 -16.43
N ASN A 629 1.54 -15.77 -16.95
CA ASN A 629 0.16 -16.08 -17.34
C ASN A 629 0.01 -16.52 -18.81
N GLY A 630 1.10 -16.69 -19.56
CA GLY A 630 1.05 -17.18 -20.95
C GLY A 630 0.33 -16.23 -21.93
N VAL A 631 0.20 -14.95 -21.59
CA VAL A 631 -0.38 -13.92 -22.45
C VAL A 631 0.61 -13.49 -23.52
N ILE A 632 1.88 -13.37 -23.14
CA ILE A 632 3.00 -13.04 -24.03
C ILE A 632 4.09 -14.09 -23.90
N ARG A 633 4.91 -14.22 -24.94
CA ARG A 633 6.03 -15.17 -24.95
C ARG A 633 7.23 -14.58 -24.23
N GLU A 634 7.89 -15.40 -23.43
CA GLU A 634 9.20 -15.08 -22.85
C GLU A 634 10.24 -14.83 -23.94
N ARG A 635 11.02 -13.75 -23.78
CA ARG A 635 12.09 -13.38 -24.71
C ARG A 635 13.44 -13.45 -24.01
N SER A 636 14.40 -14.12 -24.65
CA SER A 636 15.75 -14.33 -24.13
C SER A 636 16.56 -13.04 -23.98
N ASP A 637 16.23 -11.99 -24.73
CA ASP A 637 16.82 -10.65 -24.62
C ASP A 637 16.16 -9.78 -23.54
N GLY A 638 15.01 -10.19 -23.01
CA GLY A 638 14.20 -9.43 -22.07
C GLY A 638 13.52 -8.18 -22.68
N GLU A 639 13.51 -8.05 -24.01
CA GLU A 639 12.98 -6.87 -24.71
C GLU A 639 11.57 -7.13 -25.25
N TYR A 640 10.55 -6.51 -24.63
CA TYR A 640 9.15 -6.68 -25.01
C TYR A 640 8.64 -5.53 -25.89
N SER A 641 7.80 -5.85 -26.89
CA SER A 641 7.20 -4.85 -27.76
C SER A 641 6.03 -4.11 -27.07
N GLN A 642 5.62 -2.97 -27.62
CA GLN A 642 4.46 -2.22 -27.12
C GLN A 642 3.20 -3.06 -27.23
N HIS A 643 3.09 -3.85 -28.29
CA HIS A 643 1.99 -4.78 -28.48
C HIS A 643 1.96 -5.82 -27.36
N ASP A 644 3.11 -6.39 -26.99
CA ASP A 644 3.20 -7.37 -25.89
C ASP A 644 2.70 -6.75 -24.57
N ILE A 645 3.17 -5.56 -24.22
CA ILE A 645 2.75 -4.86 -23.00
C ILE A 645 1.25 -4.52 -23.02
N GLN A 646 0.72 -4.09 -24.17
CA GLN A 646 -0.71 -3.81 -24.33
C GLN A 646 -1.55 -5.09 -24.19
N SER A 647 -1.13 -6.20 -24.80
CA SER A 647 -1.80 -7.49 -24.69
C SER A 647 -1.81 -8.00 -23.25
N ALA A 648 -0.69 -7.89 -22.54
CA ALA A 648 -0.60 -8.21 -21.11
C ALA A 648 -1.56 -7.34 -20.28
N SER A 649 -1.52 -6.02 -20.46
CA SER A 649 -2.40 -5.06 -19.77
C SER A 649 -3.88 -5.35 -20.02
N GLN A 650 -4.29 -5.59 -21.27
CA GLN A 650 -5.67 -5.92 -21.63
C GLN A 650 -6.13 -7.22 -20.96
N ALA A 651 -5.30 -8.26 -20.98
CA ALA A 651 -5.62 -9.53 -20.33
C ALA A 651 -5.75 -9.37 -18.81
N PHE A 652 -4.83 -8.62 -18.18
CA PHE A 652 -4.84 -8.32 -16.75
C PHE A 652 -6.14 -7.63 -16.31
N PHE A 653 -6.53 -6.54 -16.98
CA PHE A 653 -7.77 -5.84 -16.65
C PHE A 653 -9.02 -6.66 -16.98
N LYS A 654 -9.01 -7.44 -18.07
CA LYS A 654 -10.11 -8.34 -18.40
C LYS A 654 -10.35 -9.36 -17.28
N GLN A 655 -9.29 -9.97 -16.76
CA GLN A 655 -9.39 -10.90 -15.64
C GLN A 655 -9.97 -10.23 -14.39
N ARG A 656 -9.49 -9.03 -14.01
CA ARG A 656 -9.99 -8.28 -12.84
C ARG A 656 -11.45 -7.88 -12.98
N VAL A 657 -11.84 -7.35 -14.14
CA VAL A 657 -13.23 -6.92 -14.40
C VAL A 657 -14.17 -8.12 -14.39
N GLU A 658 -13.81 -9.24 -15.04
CA GLU A 658 -14.62 -10.47 -15.03
C GLU A 658 -14.77 -11.03 -13.61
N ALA A 659 -13.69 -11.11 -12.84
CA ALA A 659 -13.70 -11.59 -11.46
C ALA A 659 -14.57 -10.69 -10.57
N SER A 660 -14.32 -9.38 -10.57
CA SER A 660 -15.08 -8.43 -9.76
C SER A 660 -16.57 -8.42 -10.12
N ALA A 661 -16.92 -8.42 -11.41
CA ALA A 661 -18.31 -8.45 -11.83
C ALA A 661 -19.02 -9.75 -11.40
N ALA A 662 -18.35 -10.91 -11.55
CA ALA A 662 -18.90 -12.20 -11.16
C ALA A 662 -19.13 -12.29 -9.65
N PHE A 663 -18.15 -11.89 -8.84
CA PHE A 663 -18.23 -11.94 -7.38
C PHE A 663 -19.20 -10.91 -6.80
N THR A 664 -19.23 -9.69 -7.36
CA THR A 664 -20.22 -8.66 -6.96
C THR A 664 -21.65 -9.13 -7.22
N LYS A 665 -21.90 -9.76 -8.37
CA LYS A 665 -23.22 -10.30 -8.68
C LYS A 665 -23.60 -11.47 -7.77
N ALA A 666 -22.64 -12.31 -7.39
CA ALA A 666 -22.83 -13.45 -6.49
C ALA A 666 -23.02 -13.04 -5.02
N ALA A 667 -22.51 -11.90 -4.60
CA ALA A 667 -22.66 -11.37 -3.25
C ALA A 667 -24.08 -10.86 -2.93
N ALA A 668 -24.96 -10.75 -3.93
CA ALA A 668 -26.36 -10.41 -3.70
C ALA A 668 -27.06 -11.49 -2.85
N PRO A 669 -27.92 -11.15 -1.88
CA PRO A 669 -28.60 -12.14 -1.05
C PRO A 669 -29.58 -13.01 -1.87
N LEU A 670 -29.82 -14.26 -1.45
CA LEU A 670 -30.85 -15.10 -2.02
C LEU A 670 -32.23 -14.38 -2.01
N PRO A 671 -32.91 -14.23 -3.16
CA PRO A 671 -34.23 -13.62 -3.22
C PRO A 671 -35.27 -14.47 -2.48
N THR A 672 -35.91 -13.88 -1.46
CA THR A 672 -36.95 -14.53 -0.66
C THR A 672 -38.35 -14.21 -1.19
N ARG A 673 -39.32 -15.07 -0.87
CA ARG A 673 -40.75 -14.83 -1.16
C ARG A 673 -41.24 -13.49 -0.61
N GLU A 674 -40.77 -13.10 0.58
CA GLU A 674 -41.10 -11.82 1.21
C GLU A 674 -40.49 -10.63 0.46
N SER A 675 -39.20 -10.69 0.11
CA SER A 675 -38.53 -9.60 -0.60
C SER A 675 -39.19 -9.32 -1.96
N LEU A 676 -39.64 -10.37 -2.66
CA LEU A 676 -40.43 -10.25 -3.89
C LEU A 676 -41.84 -9.72 -3.63
N ALA A 677 -42.52 -10.17 -2.57
CA ALA A 677 -43.84 -9.68 -2.20
C ALA A 677 -43.81 -8.16 -1.93
N ILE A 678 -42.83 -7.69 -1.14
CA ILE A 678 -42.64 -6.26 -0.86
C ILE A 678 -42.37 -5.50 -2.15
N LYS A 679 -41.49 -5.99 -3.02
CA LYS A 679 -41.16 -5.35 -4.30
C LYS A 679 -42.39 -5.16 -5.20
N GLU A 680 -43.21 -6.20 -5.35
CA GLU A 680 -44.41 -6.14 -6.19
C GLU A 680 -45.54 -5.33 -5.53
N LEU A 681 -45.68 -5.37 -4.19
CA LEU A 681 -46.60 -4.51 -3.45
C LEU A 681 -46.21 -3.03 -3.56
N LEU A 682 -44.93 -2.66 -3.46
CA LEU A 682 -44.48 -1.28 -3.67
C LEU A 682 -44.81 -0.77 -5.08
N ARG A 683 -44.74 -1.65 -6.09
CA ARG A 683 -45.15 -1.32 -7.46
C ARG A 683 -46.66 -1.11 -7.57
N ALA A 684 -47.46 -1.89 -6.84
CA ALA A 684 -48.91 -1.78 -6.84
C ALA A 684 -49.43 -0.62 -5.98
N PHE A 685 -48.72 -0.23 -4.90
CA PHE A 685 -49.07 0.82 -3.95
C PHE A 685 -48.14 2.05 -4.11
N PRO A 686 -48.31 2.88 -5.16
CA PRO A 686 -47.43 4.02 -5.41
C PRO A 686 -47.50 5.03 -4.26
N GLY A 687 -46.35 5.58 -3.86
CA GLY A 687 -46.22 6.54 -2.76
C GLY A 687 -46.17 5.93 -1.36
N THR A 688 -46.18 4.60 -1.24
CA THR A 688 -46.02 3.88 0.04
C THR A 688 -44.57 3.48 0.25
N THR A 689 -44.06 3.59 1.49
CA THR A 689 -42.72 3.09 1.86
C THR A 689 -42.74 1.61 2.28
N ALA A 690 -41.57 0.97 2.31
CA ALA A 690 -41.47 -0.43 2.76
C ALA A 690 -41.95 -0.62 4.21
N ASP A 691 -41.70 0.35 5.09
CA ASP A 691 -42.11 0.29 6.50
C ASP A 691 -43.62 0.50 6.65
N GLU A 692 -44.22 1.38 5.84
CA GLU A 692 -45.67 1.53 5.78
C GLU A 692 -46.34 0.24 5.28
N LEU A 693 -45.80 -0.42 4.24
CA LEU A 693 -46.31 -1.72 3.78
C LEU A 693 -46.20 -2.81 4.85
N LYS A 694 -45.12 -2.84 5.63
CA LYS A 694 -44.95 -3.78 6.75
C LYS A 694 -45.98 -3.55 7.84
N ALA A 695 -46.37 -2.30 8.09
CA ALA A 695 -47.44 -1.94 9.03
C ALA A 695 -48.86 -2.13 8.45
N MET A 696 -49.01 -2.25 7.12
CA MET A 696 -50.32 -2.42 6.48
C MET A 696 -50.90 -3.79 6.78
N THR A 697 -52.16 -3.78 7.22
CA THR A 697 -52.93 -4.97 7.51
C THR A 697 -54.27 -4.97 6.77
N VAL A 698 -54.78 -6.18 6.52
CA VAL A 698 -56.06 -6.44 5.86
C VAL A 698 -56.97 -7.27 6.76
N GLN A 699 -58.28 -7.09 6.60
CA GLN A 699 -59.33 -7.89 7.24
C GLN A 699 -60.33 -8.38 6.20
N ILE A 700 -61.07 -9.45 6.52
CA ILE A 700 -62.16 -9.94 5.66
C ILE A 700 -63.27 -8.88 5.61
N ALA A 701 -63.61 -8.43 4.41
CA ALA A 701 -64.55 -7.32 4.21
C ALA A 701 -66.00 -7.69 4.55
N ASP A 702 -66.40 -8.96 4.39
CA ASP A 702 -67.72 -9.46 4.80
C ASP A 702 -67.77 -9.68 6.33
N ALA A 703 -68.69 -8.98 7.00
CA ALA A 703 -68.83 -9.01 8.45
C ALA A 703 -69.43 -10.33 8.98
N GLN A 704 -70.28 -11.03 8.22
CA GLN A 704 -70.83 -12.32 8.60
C GLN A 704 -69.76 -13.42 8.50
N VAL A 705 -68.99 -13.41 7.42
CA VAL A 705 -67.86 -14.34 7.24
C VAL A 705 -66.84 -14.15 8.35
N ARG A 706 -66.51 -12.91 8.71
CA ARG A 706 -65.59 -12.58 9.81
C ARG A 706 -66.10 -13.07 11.18
N ARG A 707 -67.41 -13.08 11.41
CA ARG A 707 -68.03 -13.58 12.66
C ARG A 707 -67.95 -15.10 12.79
N ASN A 708 -68.03 -15.81 11.67
CA ASN A 708 -68.05 -17.28 11.62
C ASN A 708 -66.67 -17.91 11.37
N MET A 709 -65.58 -17.13 11.44
CA MET A 709 -64.21 -17.66 11.31
C MET A 709 -63.85 -18.58 12.48
N ALA A 710 -63.08 -19.63 12.18
CA ALA A 710 -62.48 -20.48 13.20
C ALA A 710 -61.56 -19.65 14.13
N VAL A 711 -61.55 -19.99 15.43
CA VAL A 711 -60.75 -19.28 16.46
C VAL A 711 -59.25 -19.30 16.14
N SER A 712 -58.79 -20.28 15.36
CA SER A 712 -57.40 -20.43 14.94
C SER A 712 -56.94 -19.47 13.84
N GLU A 713 -57.85 -18.75 13.16
CA GLU A 713 -57.47 -17.81 12.10
C GLU A 713 -57.47 -16.34 12.60
N PRO A 714 -56.38 -15.58 12.37
CA PRO A 714 -56.31 -14.20 12.81
C PRO A 714 -57.29 -13.31 12.02
N ARG A 715 -58.07 -12.50 12.74
CA ARG A 715 -59.06 -11.56 12.17
C ARG A 715 -58.43 -10.43 11.35
N THR A 716 -57.15 -10.16 11.57
CA THR A 716 -56.33 -9.16 10.88
C THR A 716 -55.04 -9.83 10.43
N ARG A 717 -54.65 -9.67 9.17
CA ARG A 717 -53.40 -10.21 8.61
C ARG A 717 -52.53 -9.11 8.04
N SER A 718 -51.21 -9.31 7.98
CA SER A 718 -50.33 -8.44 7.19
C SER A 718 -50.70 -8.52 5.72
N ILE A 719 -50.70 -7.39 5.00
CA ILE A 719 -50.93 -7.40 3.55
C ILE A 719 -49.85 -8.19 2.80
N ILE A 720 -48.61 -8.16 3.32
CA ILE A 720 -47.47 -8.88 2.76
C ILE A 720 -47.70 -10.39 2.91
N GLU A 721 -48.01 -10.84 4.13
CA GLU A 721 -48.27 -12.26 4.41
C GLU A 721 -49.46 -12.79 3.58
N THR A 722 -50.55 -12.03 3.51
CA THR A 722 -51.75 -12.40 2.76
C THR A 722 -51.48 -12.51 1.25
N TYR A 723 -50.58 -11.67 0.72
CA TYR A 723 -50.12 -11.79 -0.66
C TYR A 723 -49.19 -13.01 -0.85
N MET A 724 -48.27 -13.25 0.09
CA MET A 724 -47.33 -14.38 0.08
C MET A 724 -48.03 -15.75 0.10
N THR A 725 -49.16 -15.88 0.81
CA THR A 725 -49.96 -17.11 0.84
C THR A 725 -50.86 -17.26 -0.39
N GLY A 726 -50.97 -16.22 -1.24
CA GLY A 726 -51.90 -16.19 -2.37
C GLY A 726 -53.35 -15.93 -1.96
N ASP A 727 -53.60 -15.64 -0.68
CA ASP A 727 -54.94 -15.40 -0.15
C ASP A 727 -55.48 -14.01 -0.51
N LEU A 728 -54.62 -13.06 -0.87
CA LEU A 728 -54.98 -11.69 -1.22
C LEU A 728 -55.71 -11.65 -2.57
N THR A 729 -57.00 -12.01 -2.54
CA THR A 729 -57.87 -12.10 -3.71
C THR A 729 -58.88 -10.96 -3.77
N PRO A 730 -59.25 -10.48 -4.97
CA PRO A 730 -60.25 -9.44 -5.13
C PRO A 730 -61.58 -9.83 -4.48
N GLY A 731 -62.25 -8.88 -3.86
CA GLY A 731 -63.55 -9.05 -3.24
C GLY A 731 -63.49 -9.68 -1.86
N LYS A 732 -62.37 -10.21 -1.37
CA LYS A 732 -62.29 -10.84 -0.02
C LYS A 732 -61.85 -9.87 1.07
N TRP A 733 -60.99 -8.90 0.75
CA TRP A 733 -60.25 -8.12 1.74
C TRP A 733 -60.61 -6.63 1.71
N ILE A 734 -60.37 -5.96 2.85
CA ILE A 734 -60.31 -4.50 2.99
C ILE A 734 -59.11 -4.15 3.88
N LEU A 735 -58.49 -2.99 3.68
CA LEU A 735 -57.45 -2.51 4.58
C LEU A 735 -58.04 -2.21 5.96
N THR A 736 -57.36 -2.60 7.02
CA THR A 736 -57.84 -2.43 8.40
C THR A 736 -58.19 -0.96 8.73
N ARG A 737 -57.41 -0.01 8.21
CA ARG A 737 -57.65 1.44 8.39
C ARG A 737 -58.94 1.95 7.75
N ASP A 738 -59.46 1.24 6.75
CA ASP A 738 -60.66 1.62 6.00
C ASP A 738 -61.92 0.92 6.55
N VAL A 739 -61.78 0.12 7.61
CA VAL A 739 -62.91 -0.47 8.34
C VAL A 739 -63.53 0.61 9.25
N PRO A 740 -64.83 0.89 9.15
CA PRO A 740 -65.47 1.89 9.99
C PRO A 740 -65.37 1.53 11.48
N ILE A 741 -64.96 2.50 12.30
CA ILE A 741 -65.02 2.37 13.76
C ILE A 741 -66.51 2.33 14.15
N PRO A 742 -66.97 1.34 14.92
CA PRO A 742 -68.35 1.27 15.35
C PRO A 742 -68.71 2.49 16.19
N GLN A 743 -69.57 3.36 15.67
CA GLN A 743 -70.12 4.48 16.44
C GLN A 743 -71.36 3.98 17.20
N GLY A 744 -71.16 3.49 18.42
CA GLY A 744 -72.25 3.03 19.28
C GLY A 744 -71.79 2.68 20.68
N ARG A 745 -72.64 2.97 21.69
CA ARG A 745 -72.43 2.59 23.10
C ARG A 745 -72.22 1.07 23.21
N PRO A 746 -71.37 0.60 24.15
CA PRO A 746 -71.24 -0.83 24.41
C PRO A 746 -72.60 -1.43 24.74
N ALA A 747 -72.87 -2.65 24.23
CA ALA A 747 -74.13 -3.36 24.43
C ALA A 747 -74.43 -3.49 25.93
N ALA A 748 -75.61 -3.06 26.37
CA ALA A 748 -75.98 -3.06 27.78
C ALA A 748 -76.30 -4.47 28.32
N THR A 749 -76.47 -5.46 27.44
CA THR A 749 -76.83 -6.83 27.78
C THR A 749 -76.26 -7.86 26.78
N ALA A 750 -76.08 -9.10 27.23
CA ALA A 750 -75.52 -10.22 26.45
C ALA A 750 -76.39 -10.68 25.26
N MET A 751 -77.60 -10.13 25.08
CA MET A 751 -78.58 -10.53 24.07
C MET A 751 -78.76 -9.50 22.93
N GLN A 752 -77.98 -8.41 22.93
CA GLN A 752 -78.09 -7.37 21.92
C GLN A 752 -77.30 -7.75 20.65
N HIS A 753 -78.01 -7.89 19.53
CA HIS A 753 -77.41 -8.20 18.22
C HIS A 753 -76.54 -7.02 17.76
N TYR A 754 -75.22 -7.13 17.97
CA TYR A 754 -74.27 -6.16 17.45
C TYR A 754 -74.20 -6.27 15.92
N GLN A 755 -74.74 -5.28 15.20
CA GLN A 755 -74.52 -5.14 13.76
C GLN A 755 -73.11 -4.61 13.53
N ALA A 756 -72.20 -5.49 13.12
CA ALA A 756 -70.87 -5.09 12.71
C ALA A 756 -70.97 -4.20 11.46
N PRO A 757 -70.29 -3.04 11.42
CA PRO A 757 -70.37 -2.12 10.30
C PRO A 757 -69.91 -2.78 9.00
N GLU A 758 -70.70 -2.59 7.94
CA GLU A 758 -70.40 -3.12 6.61
C GLU A 758 -69.25 -2.34 5.96
N ALA A 759 -68.33 -3.04 5.32
CA ALA A 759 -67.15 -2.43 4.69
C ALA A 759 -67.57 -1.52 3.52
N PRO A 760 -67.07 -0.26 3.43
CA PRO A 760 -67.43 0.63 2.34
C PRO A 760 -67.07 0.05 0.96
N ALA A 761 -68.06 -0.10 0.08
CA ALA A 761 -67.89 -0.74 -1.23
C ALA A 761 -66.79 -0.06 -2.08
N HIS A 762 -66.70 1.27 -2.05
CA HIS A 762 -65.70 2.02 -2.82
C HIS A 762 -64.25 1.73 -2.36
N LYS A 763 -64.00 1.54 -1.06
CA LYS A 763 -62.67 1.19 -0.52
C LYS A 763 -62.26 -0.24 -0.85
N ARG A 764 -63.23 -1.15 -0.90
CA ARG A 764 -63.01 -2.53 -1.35
C ARG A 764 -62.62 -2.55 -2.83
N THR A 765 -63.35 -1.80 -3.66
CA THR A 765 -63.03 -1.64 -5.10
C THR A 765 -61.66 -1.02 -5.32
N GLU A 766 -61.28 -0.01 -4.52
CA GLU A 766 -59.94 0.61 -4.57
C GLU A 766 -58.84 -0.44 -4.34
N LEU A 767 -58.92 -1.21 -3.26
CA LEU A 767 -57.95 -2.28 -2.97
C LEU A 767 -57.96 -3.37 -4.06
N ASP A 768 -59.12 -3.78 -4.55
CA ASP A 768 -59.25 -4.80 -5.60
C ASP A 768 -58.54 -4.41 -6.90
N THR A 769 -58.56 -3.12 -7.27
CA THR A 769 -57.84 -2.64 -8.45
C THR A 769 -56.32 -2.80 -8.30
N LEU A 770 -55.78 -2.65 -7.09
CA LEU A 770 -54.37 -2.85 -6.78
C LEU A 770 -54.03 -4.35 -6.77
N ILE A 771 -54.89 -5.17 -6.14
CA ILE A 771 -54.71 -6.64 -6.09
C ILE A 771 -54.63 -7.24 -7.50
N ARG A 772 -55.48 -6.79 -8.44
CA ARG A 772 -55.50 -7.29 -9.82
C ARG A 772 -54.20 -7.03 -10.59
N ARG A 773 -53.36 -6.08 -10.15
CA ARG A 773 -52.06 -5.78 -10.75
C ARG A 773 -50.92 -6.65 -10.19
N LEU A 774 -51.17 -7.39 -9.11
CA LEU A 774 -50.15 -8.20 -8.46
C LEU A 774 -49.97 -9.55 -9.19
N PRO A 775 -48.74 -9.91 -9.59
CA PRO A 775 -48.45 -11.19 -10.21
C PRO A 775 -48.49 -12.35 -9.20
N LYS A 776 -48.53 -13.61 -9.68
CA LYS A 776 -48.36 -14.79 -8.81
C LYS A 776 -46.90 -14.93 -8.38
N LEU A 777 -46.65 -15.01 -7.07
CA LEU A 777 -45.29 -15.05 -6.51
C LEU A 777 -44.53 -16.36 -6.79
N GLY A 778 -45.21 -17.50 -6.94
CA GLY A 778 -44.55 -18.80 -7.11
C GLY A 778 -43.60 -18.85 -8.31
N GLY A 779 -44.09 -18.51 -9.51
CA GLY A 779 -43.26 -18.48 -10.72
C GLY A 779 -42.19 -17.39 -10.69
N LEU A 780 -42.45 -16.25 -10.04
CA LEU A 780 -41.47 -15.18 -9.87
C LEU A 780 -40.33 -15.59 -8.93
N LEU A 781 -40.65 -16.30 -7.84
CA LEU A 781 -39.65 -16.81 -6.90
C LEU A 781 -38.76 -17.85 -7.57
N GLU A 782 -39.34 -18.77 -8.35
CA GLU A 782 -38.58 -19.77 -9.09
C GLU A 782 -37.65 -19.16 -10.12
N ALA A 783 -38.12 -18.15 -10.87
CA ALA A 783 -37.29 -17.40 -11.80
C ALA A 783 -36.14 -16.65 -11.07
N ALA A 784 -36.46 -15.92 -10.00
CA ALA A 784 -35.49 -15.15 -9.24
C ALA A 784 -34.41 -16.04 -8.59
N VAL A 785 -34.80 -17.17 -7.99
CA VAL A 785 -33.87 -18.14 -7.42
C VAL A 785 -33.00 -18.77 -8.51
N ASN A 786 -33.55 -19.09 -9.68
CA ASN A 786 -32.76 -19.63 -10.78
C ASN A 786 -31.76 -18.60 -11.33
N ASP A 787 -32.13 -17.32 -11.42
CA ASP A 787 -31.22 -16.24 -11.84
C ASP A 787 -30.11 -15.98 -10.81
N HIS A 788 -30.45 -16.04 -9.52
CA HIS A 788 -29.47 -15.99 -8.44
C HIS A 788 -28.51 -17.19 -8.51
N ARG A 789 -29.04 -18.41 -8.67
CA ARG A 789 -28.25 -19.63 -8.86
C ARG A 789 -27.31 -19.54 -10.05
N LYS A 790 -27.78 -19.06 -11.22
CA LYS A 790 -26.92 -18.83 -12.40
C LYS A 790 -25.79 -17.85 -12.11
N SER A 791 -26.06 -16.82 -11.29
CA SER A 791 -25.05 -15.84 -10.89
C SER A 791 -23.98 -16.47 -9.99
N LEU A 792 -24.39 -17.29 -9.03
CA LEU A 792 -23.46 -18.08 -8.21
C LEU A 792 -22.65 -19.10 -9.03
N GLN A 793 -23.28 -19.76 -10.01
CA GLN A 793 -22.59 -20.67 -10.93
C GLN A 793 -21.55 -19.93 -11.78
N GLY A 794 -21.87 -18.73 -12.25
CA GLY A 794 -20.92 -17.86 -12.96
C GLY A 794 -19.71 -17.50 -12.09
N ALA A 795 -19.95 -17.09 -10.85
CA ALA A 795 -18.87 -16.82 -9.89
C ALA A 795 -18.03 -18.06 -9.58
N TYR A 796 -18.67 -19.22 -9.41
CA TYR A 796 -17.95 -20.47 -9.18
C TYR A 796 -17.09 -20.86 -10.38
N ALA A 797 -17.58 -20.70 -11.61
CA ALA A 797 -16.78 -20.91 -12.82
C ALA A 797 -15.60 -19.94 -12.89
N THR A 798 -15.78 -18.66 -12.57
CA THR A 798 -14.68 -17.69 -12.51
C THR A 798 -13.63 -18.06 -11.46
N LYS A 799 -14.06 -18.50 -10.28
CA LYS A 799 -13.15 -19.02 -9.23
C LYS A 799 -12.33 -20.20 -9.74
N LEU A 800 -12.96 -21.17 -10.38
CA LEU A 800 -12.28 -22.34 -10.95
C LEU A 800 -11.24 -21.94 -12.00
N LYS A 801 -11.52 -20.93 -12.84
CA LYS A 801 -10.54 -20.39 -13.78
C LYS A 801 -9.32 -19.80 -13.07
N LEU A 802 -9.53 -19.04 -11.98
CA LEU A 802 -8.44 -18.49 -11.17
C LEU A 802 -7.60 -19.61 -10.54
N MET A 803 -8.25 -20.59 -9.91
CA MET A 803 -7.57 -21.74 -9.29
C MET A 803 -6.75 -22.55 -10.31
N ILE A 804 -7.26 -22.77 -11.52
CA ILE A 804 -6.52 -23.46 -12.59
C ILE A 804 -5.35 -22.61 -13.10
N ALA A 805 -5.48 -21.29 -13.14
CA ALA A 805 -4.41 -20.39 -13.56
C ALA A 805 -3.23 -20.33 -12.57
N GLU A 806 -3.47 -20.64 -11.29
CA GLU A 806 -2.46 -20.72 -10.24
C GLU A 806 -1.82 -22.12 -10.10
N LEU A 807 -2.24 -23.11 -10.89
CA LEU A 807 -1.60 -24.44 -10.86
C LEU A 807 -0.14 -24.38 -11.37
N PRO A 808 0.73 -25.31 -10.91
CA PRO A 808 2.07 -25.48 -11.47
C PRO A 808 2.05 -25.58 -13.00
N LEU A 809 3.09 -25.06 -13.65
CA LEU A 809 3.16 -25.00 -15.12
C LEU A 809 2.89 -26.35 -15.79
N ALA A 810 3.46 -27.44 -15.27
CA ALA A 810 3.27 -28.79 -15.81
C ALA A 810 1.80 -29.23 -15.80
N ASP A 811 1.06 -28.88 -14.73
CA ASP A 811 -0.36 -29.23 -14.60
C ASP A 811 -1.22 -28.36 -15.52
N ARG A 812 -0.89 -27.07 -15.66
CA ARG A 812 -1.54 -26.18 -16.64
C ARG A 812 -1.36 -26.67 -18.07
N GLN A 813 -0.15 -27.11 -18.43
CA GLN A 813 0.14 -27.71 -19.74
C GLN A 813 -0.65 -29.00 -19.95
N ALA A 814 -0.69 -29.89 -18.95
CA ALA A 814 -1.45 -31.12 -19.01
C ALA A 814 -2.95 -30.87 -19.18
N LEU A 815 -3.53 -29.86 -18.52
CA LEU A 815 -4.93 -29.51 -18.68
C LEU A 815 -5.27 -28.92 -20.05
N GLU A 816 -4.36 -28.13 -20.64
CA GLU A 816 -4.56 -27.48 -21.94
C GLU A 816 -4.40 -28.47 -23.11
N LEU A 817 -3.35 -29.29 -23.06
CA LEU A 817 -2.95 -30.19 -24.15
C LEU A 817 -3.49 -31.63 -23.97
N GLY A 818 -3.90 -32.00 -22.77
CA GLY A 818 -4.41 -33.32 -22.43
C GLY A 818 -5.92 -33.47 -22.60
N THR A 819 -6.34 -34.74 -22.62
CA THR A 819 -7.75 -35.11 -22.57
C THR A 819 -8.23 -35.06 -21.12
N VAL A 820 -9.33 -34.35 -20.87
CA VAL A 820 -9.87 -34.12 -19.53
C VAL A 820 -11.23 -34.79 -19.40
N GLU A 821 -11.40 -35.57 -18.35
CA GLU A 821 -12.65 -36.23 -17.99
C GLU A 821 -13.04 -35.87 -16.57
N LEU A 822 -14.31 -35.55 -16.37
CA LEU A 822 -14.85 -35.14 -15.07
C LEU A 822 -15.72 -36.26 -14.50
N PHE A 823 -15.68 -36.43 -13.18
CA PHE A 823 -16.42 -37.44 -12.46
C PHE A 823 -17.02 -36.87 -11.16
N THR A 824 -18.20 -37.37 -10.79
CA THR A 824 -18.85 -37.12 -9.50
C THR A 824 -18.94 -38.40 -8.70
N LEU A 825 -18.86 -38.27 -7.38
CA LEU A 825 -19.06 -39.38 -6.46
C LEU A 825 -20.45 -39.28 -5.85
N ARG A 826 -21.10 -40.41 -5.64
CA ARG A 826 -22.34 -40.50 -4.86
C ARG A 826 -22.34 -41.75 -3.99
N SER A 827 -23.17 -41.71 -2.96
CA SER A 827 -23.57 -42.90 -2.21
C SER A 827 -24.67 -43.67 -2.94
N GLU A 828 -24.88 -44.90 -2.50
CA GLU A 828 -26.04 -45.71 -2.87
C GLU A 828 -27.34 -45.01 -2.40
N THR A 829 -28.38 -45.04 -3.23
CA THR A 829 -29.69 -44.46 -2.89
C THR A 829 -30.53 -45.39 -2.02
N GLY A 830 -30.21 -46.70 -2.02
CA GLY A 830 -31.03 -47.73 -1.40
C GLY A 830 -32.35 -48.01 -2.14
N GLU A 831 -32.50 -47.48 -3.36
CA GLU A 831 -33.70 -47.61 -4.18
C GLU A 831 -33.48 -48.64 -5.30
N ASN A 832 -34.59 -49.23 -5.75
CA ASN A 832 -34.62 -50.10 -6.92
C ASN A 832 -34.04 -49.37 -8.14
N ALA A 833 -33.10 -50.00 -8.84
CA ALA A 833 -32.43 -49.43 -10.01
C ALA A 833 -33.39 -49.02 -11.14
N LEU A 834 -34.58 -49.63 -11.23
CA LEU A 834 -35.63 -49.31 -12.20
C LEU A 834 -36.49 -48.11 -11.79
N GLU A 835 -36.57 -47.80 -10.50
CA GLU A 835 -37.39 -46.73 -9.92
C GLU A 835 -36.55 -45.53 -9.45
N GLU A 836 -35.22 -45.69 -9.38
CA GLU A 836 -34.27 -44.66 -8.95
C GLU A 836 -34.36 -43.43 -9.85
N THR A 837 -34.77 -42.31 -9.26
CA THR A 837 -34.95 -41.03 -9.97
C THR A 837 -33.65 -40.23 -10.05
N ARG A 838 -33.63 -39.25 -10.97
CA ARG A 838 -32.49 -38.32 -11.09
C ARG A 838 -32.33 -37.47 -9.84
N GLU A 839 -33.43 -37.11 -9.21
CA GLU A 839 -33.50 -36.33 -7.98
C GLU A 839 -32.89 -37.10 -6.81
N GLN A 840 -33.20 -38.39 -6.65
CA GLN A 840 -32.61 -39.25 -5.62
C GLN A 840 -31.09 -39.37 -5.80
N ARG A 841 -30.61 -39.64 -7.02
CA ARG A 841 -29.16 -39.65 -7.32
C ARG A 841 -28.50 -38.30 -7.04
N ALA A 842 -29.20 -37.21 -7.35
CA ALA A 842 -28.72 -35.84 -7.15
C ALA A 842 -28.57 -35.46 -5.68
N VAL A 843 -29.39 -36.03 -4.78
CA VAL A 843 -29.31 -35.87 -3.32
C VAL A 843 -28.17 -36.70 -2.73
N ALA A 844 -27.97 -37.93 -3.23
CA ALA A 844 -26.90 -38.82 -2.77
C ALA A 844 -25.48 -38.42 -3.22
N ARG A 845 -25.36 -37.36 -4.04
CA ARG A 845 -24.10 -36.91 -4.65
C ARG A 845 -23.27 -36.03 -3.70
N GLY A 846 -21.98 -36.33 -3.63
CA GLY A 846 -20.99 -35.46 -2.99
C GLY A 846 -20.69 -34.25 -3.87
N ARG A 847 -21.42 -33.15 -3.67
CA ARG A 847 -21.40 -31.94 -4.51
C ARG A 847 -20.27 -30.96 -4.21
N GLN A 848 -19.54 -31.16 -3.12
CA GLN A 848 -18.48 -30.25 -2.68
C GLN A 848 -17.13 -30.53 -3.36
N CYS A 849 -17.01 -31.63 -4.10
CA CYS A 849 -15.80 -31.95 -4.86
C CYS A 849 -16.15 -32.62 -6.20
N THR A 850 -15.39 -32.27 -7.24
CA THR A 850 -15.40 -32.95 -8.54
C THR A 850 -14.05 -33.59 -8.78
N LEU A 851 -14.04 -34.86 -9.16
CA LEU A 851 -12.82 -35.55 -9.57
C LEU A 851 -12.55 -35.27 -11.04
N MET A 852 -11.35 -34.83 -11.36
CA MET A 852 -10.90 -34.54 -12.71
C MET A 852 -9.73 -35.46 -13.07
N ARG A 853 -9.90 -36.26 -14.12
CA ARG A 853 -8.85 -37.10 -14.72
C ARG A 853 -8.27 -36.39 -15.93
N VAL A 854 -6.96 -36.34 -16.03
CA VAL A 854 -6.22 -35.72 -17.13
C VAL A 854 -5.27 -36.75 -17.71
N GLU A 855 -5.38 -36.99 -19.01
CA GLU A 855 -4.47 -37.86 -19.76
C GLU A 855 -3.65 -37.05 -20.75
N HIS A 856 -2.33 -37.03 -20.56
CA HIS A 856 -1.39 -36.27 -21.38
C HIS A 856 -0.07 -37.05 -21.50
N ASN A 857 0.44 -37.21 -22.73
CA ASN A 857 1.67 -37.97 -23.04
C ASN A 857 1.71 -39.39 -22.44
N GLY A 858 0.57 -40.08 -22.42
CA GLY A 858 0.45 -41.44 -21.87
C GLY A 858 0.50 -41.52 -20.33
N GLN A 859 0.59 -40.38 -19.64
CA GLN A 859 0.47 -40.27 -18.20
C GLN A 859 -0.95 -39.84 -17.81
N VAL A 860 -1.43 -40.37 -16.68
CA VAL A 860 -2.75 -40.07 -16.13
C VAL A 860 -2.55 -39.41 -14.78
N HIS A 861 -3.12 -38.23 -14.60
CA HIS A 861 -3.16 -37.52 -13.33
C HIS A 861 -4.61 -37.30 -12.90
N TYR A 862 -4.85 -37.37 -11.59
CA TYR A 862 -6.14 -37.07 -11.00
C TYR A 862 -6.06 -35.80 -10.15
N TYR A 863 -7.15 -35.05 -10.13
CA TYR A 863 -7.29 -33.83 -9.35
C TYR A 863 -8.63 -33.84 -8.64
N GLU A 864 -8.63 -33.67 -7.33
CA GLU A 864 -9.84 -33.42 -6.53
C GLU A 864 -10.06 -31.90 -6.47
N VAL A 865 -11.12 -31.44 -7.14
CA VAL A 865 -11.47 -30.02 -7.28
C VAL A 865 -12.56 -29.66 -6.29
N PHE A 866 -12.19 -29.06 -5.15
CA PHE A 866 -13.11 -28.72 -4.08
C PHE A 866 -13.74 -27.33 -4.26
N ALA A 867 -15.05 -27.22 -4.04
CA ALA A 867 -15.81 -25.99 -4.15
C ALA A 867 -15.30 -24.88 -3.20
N LYS A 868 -14.82 -25.27 -2.00
CA LYS A 868 -14.20 -24.38 -1.02
C LYS A 868 -12.84 -23.78 -1.43
N GLY A 869 -12.29 -24.14 -2.60
CA GLY A 869 -11.14 -23.43 -3.17
C GLY A 869 -9.80 -24.16 -3.09
N LYS A 870 -9.79 -25.49 -3.20
CA LYS A 870 -8.55 -26.29 -3.24
C LYS A 870 -8.59 -27.27 -4.40
N ILE A 871 -7.48 -27.37 -5.14
CA ILE A 871 -7.24 -28.44 -6.12
C ILE A 871 -6.15 -29.33 -5.54
N ILE A 872 -6.46 -30.61 -5.32
CA ILE A 872 -5.50 -31.57 -4.77
C ILE A 872 -5.13 -32.55 -5.88
N LYS A 873 -3.85 -32.61 -6.24
CA LYS A 873 -3.34 -33.61 -7.17
C LYS A 873 -3.22 -34.97 -6.46
N ARG A 874 -3.70 -36.03 -7.11
CA ARG A 874 -3.74 -37.41 -6.62
C ARG A 874 -2.97 -38.31 -7.56
N ASP A 875 -1.67 -38.46 -7.30
CA ASP A 875 -0.76 -39.32 -8.07
C ASP A 875 -0.74 -40.77 -7.54
N ASP A 876 -1.47 -41.06 -6.45
CA ASP A 876 -1.61 -42.37 -5.82
C ASP A 876 -2.67 -43.29 -6.46
N LEU A 877 -3.46 -42.76 -7.39
CA LEU A 877 -4.62 -43.46 -7.96
C LEU A 877 -4.27 -44.32 -9.19
N PRO A 878 -5.00 -45.42 -9.44
CA PRO A 878 -4.78 -46.27 -10.61
C PRO A 878 -5.17 -45.56 -11.92
N ARG A 879 -4.57 -45.99 -13.04
CA ARG A 879 -4.85 -45.41 -14.39
C ARG A 879 -6.33 -45.46 -14.80
N SER A 880 -7.06 -46.47 -14.32
CA SER A 880 -8.49 -46.66 -14.57
C SER A 880 -9.26 -46.82 -13.26
N LEU A 881 -10.41 -46.14 -13.18
CA LEU A 881 -11.32 -46.22 -12.04
C LEU A 881 -12.48 -47.18 -12.34
N LYS A 882 -13.04 -47.79 -11.30
CA LYS A 882 -14.28 -48.55 -11.39
C LYS A 882 -15.45 -47.57 -11.47
N LEU A 883 -16.12 -47.51 -12.62
CA LEU A 883 -17.22 -46.58 -12.89
C LEU A 883 -18.59 -47.25 -12.70
N ASN A 884 -19.61 -46.44 -12.41
CA ASN A 884 -21.04 -46.78 -12.40
C ASN A 884 -21.50 -47.86 -11.38
N GLY A 885 -20.61 -48.32 -10.50
CA GLY A 885 -20.95 -49.35 -9.51
C GLY A 885 -21.27 -50.71 -10.15
N VAL A 886 -21.94 -51.58 -9.41
CA VAL A 886 -22.37 -52.91 -9.88
C VAL A 886 -23.87 -53.07 -9.62
N ILE A 887 -24.61 -53.60 -10.58
CA ILE A 887 -26.01 -53.95 -10.39
C ILE A 887 -26.09 -55.37 -9.79
N ARG A 888 -26.73 -55.52 -8.64
CA ARG A 888 -26.98 -56.82 -8.00
C ARG A 888 -28.47 -57.04 -7.79
N GLN A 889 -28.90 -58.30 -7.89
CA GLN A 889 -30.26 -58.74 -7.63
C GLN A 889 -30.39 -59.10 -6.15
N GLU A 890 -31.31 -58.45 -5.43
CA GLU A 890 -31.59 -58.76 -4.02
C GLU A 890 -33.07 -58.97 -3.76
N SER A 891 -33.39 -59.80 -2.75
CA SER A 891 -34.77 -60.01 -2.30
C SER A 891 -35.31 -58.73 -1.66
N ASP A 892 -36.41 -58.20 -2.18
CA ASP A 892 -37.06 -57.01 -1.62
C ASP A 892 -37.74 -57.32 -0.28
N LEU A 893 -37.00 -57.13 0.82
CA LEU A 893 -37.47 -57.33 2.19
C LEU A 893 -38.63 -56.38 2.59
N ARG A 894 -38.97 -55.38 1.76
CA ARG A 894 -39.97 -54.35 2.09
C ARG A 894 -41.32 -54.54 1.40
N LYS A 895 -41.41 -55.22 0.24
CA LYS A 895 -42.69 -55.30 -0.51
C LYS A 895 -43.04 -56.63 -1.19
N THR A 896 -42.12 -57.52 -1.58
CA THR A 896 -42.44 -58.85 -2.16
C THR A 896 -41.24 -59.79 -2.17
N ASP A 897 -41.45 -61.11 -2.13
CA ASP A 897 -40.42 -62.18 -2.25
C ASP A 897 -39.84 -62.31 -3.68
N ARG A 898 -39.52 -61.16 -4.30
CA ARG A 898 -38.98 -61.02 -5.65
C ARG A 898 -37.56 -60.46 -5.59
N PHE A 899 -36.71 -60.96 -6.47
CA PHE A 899 -35.38 -60.38 -6.70
C PHE A 899 -35.52 -59.12 -7.57
N ILE A 900 -35.02 -57.99 -7.06
CA ILE A 900 -35.07 -56.67 -7.69
C ILE A 900 -33.64 -56.14 -7.85
N PRO A 901 -33.30 -55.46 -8.97
CA PRO A 901 -31.96 -54.90 -9.16
C PRO A 901 -31.72 -53.64 -8.30
N PHE A 902 -30.56 -53.56 -7.65
CA PHE A 902 -30.08 -52.39 -6.92
C PHE A 902 -28.70 -51.94 -7.44
N HIS A 903 -28.44 -50.63 -7.41
CA HIS A 903 -27.12 -50.05 -7.72
C HIS A 903 -26.23 -50.06 -6.48
N TRP A 904 -25.20 -50.90 -6.48
CA TRP A 904 -24.22 -51.01 -5.41
C TRP A 904 -22.93 -50.25 -5.75
N GLY A 905 -22.43 -49.51 -4.77
CA GLY A 905 -21.12 -48.92 -4.79
C GLY A 905 -20.02 -49.93 -4.47
N SER A 906 -18.80 -49.43 -4.39
CA SER A 906 -17.64 -50.22 -4.02
C SER A 906 -16.73 -49.39 -3.12
N ASP A 907 -15.75 -50.04 -2.50
CA ASP A 907 -14.69 -49.34 -1.79
C ASP A 907 -13.88 -48.52 -2.80
N GLN A 908 -13.88 -47.21 -2.60
CA GLN A 908 -13.17 -46.26 -3.45
C GLN A 908 -12.14 -45.47 -2.63
N PRO A 909 -10.96 -45.16 -3.20
CA PRO A 909 -9.86 -44.47 -2.51
C PRO A 909 -10.09 -42.95 -2.35
N PHE A 910 -11.31 -42.56 -2.02
CA PHE A 910 -11.73 -41.18 -1.81
C PHE A 910 -12.42 -41.04 -0.46
N ASP A 911 -12.27 -39.87 0.16
CA ASP A 911 -13.00 -39.49 1.35
C ASP A 911 -14.37 -38.91 0.97
N PHE A 912 -15.38 -39.77 0.84
CA PHE A 912 -16.71 -39.36 0.40
C PHE A 912 -17.37 -38.36 1.35
N ALA A 913 -17.04 -38.42 2.65
CA ALA A 913 -17.50 -37.41 3.61
C ALA A 913 -16.97 -36.01 3.27
N ALA A 914 -15.71 -35.91 2.79
CA ALA A 914 -15.15 -34.65 2.29
C ALA A 914 -15.85 -34.19 1.00
N TYR A 915 -16.25 -35.11 0.11
CA TYR A 915 -17.05 -34.79 -1.08
C TYR A 915 -18.45 -34.26 -0.74
N CYS A 916 -19.03 -34.67 0.38
CA CYS A 916 -20.34 -34.20 0.84
C CYS A 916 -20.26 -32.88 1.62
N SER A 917 -19.26 -32.74 2.50
CA SER A 917 -19.14 -31.60 3.43
C SER A 917 -18.24 -30.48 2.95
N GLY A 918 -17.33 -30.77 2.01
CA GLY A 918 -16.27 -29.84 1.62
C GLY A 918 -15.16 -29.72 2.66
N SER A 919 -15.07 -30.62 3.64
CA SER A 919 -13.93 -30.69 4.58
C SER A 919 -12.63 -31.10 3.86
N ASP A 920 -11.49 -30.95 4.53
CA ASP A 920 -10.23 -31.47 3.96
C ASP A 920 -10.26 -33.00 3.95
N PRO A 921 -9.90 -33.64 2.82
CA PRO A 921 -9.93 -35.09 2.73
C PRO A 921 -8.87 -35.71 3.65
N ARG A 922 -9.26 -36.78 4.35
CA ARG A 922 -8.34 -37.56 5.19
C ARG A 922 -7.36 -38.34 4.31
N SER A 923 -6.06 -38.19 4.57
CA SER A 923 -5.00 -38.84 3.80
C SER A 923 -5.11 -40.37 3.86
N GLY A 924 -4.96 -41.04 2.71
CA GLY A 924 -5.02 -42.50 2.57
C GLY A 924 -6.38 -43.14 2.86
N HIS A 925 -7.44 -42.34 3.06
CA HIS A 925 -8.76 -42.86 3.41
C HIS A 925 -9.51 -43.42 2.18
N SER A 926 -10.24 -44.51 2.38
CA SER A 926 -11.15 -45.09 1.39
C SER A 926 -12.56 -45.15 1.98
N SER A 927 -13.57 -44.86 1.15
CA SER A 927 -14.97 -44.91 1.55
C SER A 927 -15.69 -46.09 0.88
N PRO A 928 -16.44 -46.90 1.66
CA PRO A 928 -17.26 -47.98 1.10
C PRO A 928 -18.55 -47.43 0.46
N GLY A 929 -19.18 -48.24 -0.40
CA GLY A 929 -20.49 -47.93 -0.98
C GLY A 929 -20.50 -46.70 -1.89
N VAL A 930 -19.36 -46.36 -2.50
CA VAL A 930 -19.23 -45.20 -3.39
C VAL A 930 -19.38 -45.60 -4.85
N ILE A 931 -20.16 -44.81 -5.59
CA ILE A 931 -20.35 -44.92 -7.04
C ILE A 931 -19.68 -43.71 -7.71
N VAL A 932 -18.76 -43.97 -8.63
CA VAL A 932 -18.10 -42.95 -9.46
C VAL A 932 -18.83 -42.85 -10.79
N GLU A 933 -19.39 -41.68 -11.09
CA GLU A 933 -20.15 -41.42 -12.31
C GLU A 933 -19.45 -40.35 -13.15
N ARG A 934 -19.49 -40.50 -14.48
CA ARG A 934 -18.95 -39.48 -15.39
C ARG A 934 -19.83 -38.23 -15.39
N LEU A 935 -19.20 -37.07 -15.38
CA LEU A 935 -19.82 -35.76 -15.48
C LEU A 935 -19.62 -35.18 -16.88
N GLY A 936 -20.64 -35.30 -17.73
CA GLY A 936 -20.60 -34.78 -19.10
C GLY A 936 -19.70 -35.60 -20.04
N VAL A 937 -19.24 -34.95 -21.12
CA VAL A 937 -18.41 -35.57 -22.17
C VAL A 937 -16.92 -35.34 -21.89
N SER A 938 -16.07 -36.16 -22.53
CA SER A 938 -14.62 -35.91 -22.52
C SER A 938 -14.31 -34.60 -23.23
N LEU A 939 -13.38 -33.83 -22.67
CA LEU A 939 -12.84 -32.63 -23.29
C LEU A 939 -11.51 -32.99 -23.93
N SER A 940 -11.43 -33.00 -25.26
CA SER A 940 -10.18 -33.30 -25.99
C SER A 940 -9.08 -32.27 -25.75
N GLY A 941 -7.83 -32.70 -25.79
CA GLY A 941 -6.67 -31.81 -25.73
C GLY A 941 -6.58 -30.85 -26.92
N ARG A 942 -6.01 -29.66 -26.71
CA ARG A 942 -5.74 -28.73 -27.81
C ARG A 942 -4.44 -29.10 -28.51
N VAL A 943 -4.39 -28.81 -29.81
CA VAL A 943 -3.16 -28.94 -30.60
C VAL A 943 -2.21 -27.82 -30.17
N LEU A 944 -0.97 -28.20 -29.85
CA LEU A 944 0.10 -27.24 -29.57
C LEU A 944 0.27 -26.31 -30.78
N PRO A 945 0.36 -24.97 -30.58
CA PRO A 945 0.63 -24.06 -31.68
C PRO A 945 1.92 -24.44 -32.43
N SER A 946 1.91 -24.37 -33.77
CA SER A 946 3.02 -24.84 -34.62
C SER A 946 4.37 -24.14 -34.36
N ASN A 947 4.35 -22.97 -33.73
CA ASN A 947 5.51 -22.15 -33.36
C ASN A 947 5.92 -22.29 -31.88
N ALA A 948 5.26 -23.17 -31.12
CA ALA A 948 5.53 -23.40 -29.72
C ALA A 948 6.22 -24.75 -29.52
N MET A 949 7.21 -24.79 -28.62
CA MET A 949 7.80 -26.05 -28.14
C MET A 949 7.10 -26.48 -26.86
N PRO A 950 6.86 -27.78 -26.63
CA PRO A 950 6.17 -28.26 -25.42
C PRO A 950 6.82 -27.77 -24.13
N GLN A 951 8.16 -27.75 -24.07
CA GLN A 951 8.92 -27.37 -22.88
C GLN A 951 8.80 -25.89 -22.51
N THR A 952 8.60 -25.01 -23.50
CA THR A 952 8.55 -23.55 -23.31
C THR A 952 7.14 -23.00 -23.45
N PHE A 953 6.14 -23.86 -23.65
CA PHE A 953 4.77 -23.44 -23.86
C PHE A 953 4.11 -23.08 -22.53
N VAL A 954 3.69 -21.83 -22.38
CA VAL A 954 2.93 -21.37 -21.22
C VAL A 954 1.48 -21.15 -21.64
N PRO A 955 0.51 -21.96 -21.15
CA PRO A 955 -0.89 -21.76 -21.46
C PRO A 955 -1.43 -20.47 -20.85
N ASN A 956 -2.25 -19.73 -21.59
CA ASN A 956 -3.10 -18.68 -21.04
C ASN A 956 -4.30 -19.31 -20.31
N SER A 957 -4.03 -19.92 -19.15
CA SER A 957 -5.00 -20.77 -18.45
C SER A 957 -6.30 -20.04 -18.09
N TYR A 958 -6.24 -18.77 -17.65
CA TYR A 958 -7.45 -18.03 -17.30
C TYR A 958 -8.32 -17.72 -18.52
N LEU A 959 -7.74 -17.25 -19.63
CA LEU A 959 -8.50 -16.90 -20.85
C LEU A 959 -8.69 -18.09 -21.81
N SER A 960 -8.17 -19.28 -21.47
CA SER A 960 -8.32 -20.48 -22.29
C SER A 960 -9.78 -20.91 -22.40
N GLN A 961 -10.17 -21.26 -23.62
CA GLN A 961 -11.47 -21.88 -23.89
C GLN A 961 -11.58 -23.25 -23.23
N LYS A 962 -10.48 -24.03 -23.16
CA LYS A 962 -10.45 -25.35 -22.52
C LYS A 962 -10.72 -25.24 -21.02
N THR A 963 -10.02 -24.32 -20.33
CA THR A 963 -10.28 -24.02 -18.92
C THR A 963 -11.70 -23.54 -18.69
N SER A 964 -12.21 -22.66 -19.56
CA SER A 964 -13.59 -22.17 -19.47
C SER A 964 -14.61 -23.30 -19.61
N SER A 965 -14.37 -24.25 -20.52
CA SER A 965 -15.19 -25.45 -20.64
C SER A 965 -15.14 -26.32 -19.38
N ILE A 966 -13.95 -26.60 -18.83
CA ILE A 966 -13.79 -27.36 -17.59
C ILE A 966 -14.58 -26.69 -16.46
N ALA A 967 -14.32 -25.40 -16.21
CA ALA A 967 -14.96 -24.63 -15.16
C ALA A 967 -16.49 -24.62 -15.28
N ASN A 968 -17.01 -24.41 -16.49
CA ASN A 968 -18.46 -24.41 -16.74
C ASN A 968 -19.09 -25.79 -16.55
N HIS A 969 -18.45 -26.88 -16.97
CA HIS A 969 -18.98 -28.23 -16.76
C HIS A 969 -19.07 -28.57 -15.27
N ILE A 970 -18.07 -28.19 -14.47
CA ILE A 970 -18.08 -28.37 -13.02
C ILE A 970 -19.17 -27.50 -12.38
N ALA A 971 -19.17 -26.19 -12.67
CA ALA A 971 -20.08 -25.24 -12.05
C ALA A 971 -21.56 -25.49 -12.40
N GLN A 972 -21.83 -26.05 -13.58
CA GLN A 972 -23.19 -26.38 -14.00
C GLN A 972 -23.60 -27.80 -13.59
N GLY A 973 -22.70 -28.77 -13.72
CA GLY A 973 -23.01 -30.19 -13.56
C GLY A 973 -22.86 -30.74 -12.13
N ASN A 974 -22.00 -30.13 -11.31
CA ASN A 974 -21.80 -30.49 -9.91
C ASN A 974 -21.76 -29.25 -9.00
N PHE A 975 -22.69 -28.32 -9.22
CA PHE A 975 -22.86 -27.18 -8.34
C PHE A 975 -23.11 -27.63 -6.89
N TYR A 976 -22.46 -26.97 -5.93
CA TYR A 976 -22.38 -27.37 -4.53
C TYR A 976 -23.73 -27.37 -3.79
N GLU A 977 -24.75 -26.69 -4.34
CA GLU A 977 -26.10 -26.62 -3.79
C GLU A 977 -27.16 -26.95 -4.86
N THR A 978 -28.27 -27.57 -4.47
CA THR A 978 -29.37 -27.90 -5.39
C THR A 978 -30.36 -26.75 -5.52
N GLN A 979 -31.02 -26.64 -6.68
CA GLN A 979 -32.09 -25.64 -6.86
C GLN A 979 -33.26 -25.87 -5.90
N GLY A 980 -33.60 -27.13 -5.59
CA GLY A 980 -34.64 -27.47 -4.63
C GLY A 980 -34.36 -26.91 -3.24
N SER A 981 -33.13 -27.11 -2.74
CA SER A 981 -32.72 -26.56 -1.44
C SER A 981 -32.77 -25.04 -1.40
N MET A 982 -32.32 -24.35 -2.47
CA MET A 982 -32.45 -22.90 -2.57
C MET A 982 -33.91 -22.43 -2.59
N LEU A 983 -34.80 -23.15 -3.28
CA LEU A 983 -36.23 -22.81 -3.32
C LEU A 983 -36.91 -23.01 -1.97
N GLU A 984 -36.57 -24.07 -1.24
CA GLU A 984 -37.06 -24.30 0.12
C GLU A 984 -36.63 -23.15 1.05
N ARG A 985 -35.34 -22.78 1.02
CA ARG A 985 -34.81 -21.63 1.79
C ARG A 985 -35.50 -20.32 1.41
N ALA A 986 -35.87 -20.15 0.14
CA ALA A 986 -36.52 -18.94 -0.34
C ALA A 986 -38.03 -18.88 -0.04
N ARG A 987 -38.69 -20.02 0.26
CA ARG A 987 -40.15 -20.14 0.46
C ARG A 987 -40.59 -19.99 1.93
N GLU A 988 -39.80 -20.44 2.91
CA GLU A 988 -40.19 -20.42 4.34
C GLU A 988 -39.97 -19.06 5.04
N PRO A 989 -40.87 -18.67 5.97
CA PRO A 989 -40.55 -17.76 7.07
C PRO A 989 -40.52 -18.54 8.40
N LEU A 990 -39.36 -18.79 9.04
CA LEU A 990 -39.33 -19.23 10.45
C LEU A 990 -38.00 -18.98 11.20
N ALA A 991 -38.20 -18.40 12.39
CA ALA A 991 -37.39 -18.30 13.62
C ALA A 991 -35.92 -17.88 13.49
N LEU A 992 -35.60 -16.78 14.18
CA LEU A 992 -34.33 -16.04 14.24
C LEU A 992 -33.02 -16.86 14.39
N GLU A 993 -33.08 -18.16 14.74
CA GLU A 993 -31.92 -19.07 14.83
C GLU A 993 -31.67 -19.86 13.52
N LYS A 994 -32.70 -20.33 12.80
CA LYS A 994 -32.54 -20.91 11.46
C LYS A 994 -32.10 -19.87 10.44
N HIS A 995 -32.55 -18.62 10.62
CA HIS A 995 -32.12 -17.48 9.80
C HIS A 995 -30.63 -17.15 10.02
N ARG A 996 -30.12 -17.29 11.26
CA ARG A 996 -28.69 -17.09 11.57
C ARG A 996 -27.80 -18.24 11.08
N GLU A 997 -28.26 -19.49 11.11
CA GLU A 997 -27.54 -20.64 10.55
C GLU A 997 -27.56 -20.70 9.02
N ALA A 998 -28.62 -20.21 8.38
CA ALA A 998 -28.71 -20.08 6.93
C ALA A 998 -27.84 -18.92 6.41
N ILE A 999 -27.88 -17.77 7.08
CA ILE A 999 -26.97 -16.63 6.84
C ILE A 999 -25.52 -17.08 7.09
N ALA A 1000 -25.22 -17.83 8.16
CA ALA A 1000 -23.87 -18.33 8.43
C ALA A 1000 -23.38 -19.37 7.40
N ARG A 1001 -24.27 -20.22 6.83
CA ARG A 1001 -23.92 -21.13 5.72
C ARG A 1001 -23.77 -20.42 4.38
N GLU A 1002 -24.60 -19.42 4.10
CA GLU A 1002 -24.51 -18.60 2.89
C GLU A 1002 -23.28 -17.69 2.92
N HIS A 1003 -22.94 -17.11 4.08
CA HIS A 1003 -21.68 -16.40 4.31
C HIS A 1003 -20.47 -17.32 4.43
N GLY A 1004 -20.59 -18.53 4.98
CA GLY A 1004 -19.49 -19.49 5.07
C GLY A 1004 -19.11 -20.06 3.71
N ILE A 1005 -20.11 -20.29 2.85
CA ILE A 1005 -19.92 -20.71 1.46
C ILE A 1005 -19.54 -19.51 0.58
N LEU A 1006 -20.03 -18.27 0.77
CA LEU A 1006 -19.52 -17.09 0.06
C LEU A 1006 -18.09 -16.72 0.48
N ARG A 1007 -17.75 -16.79 1.79
CA ARG A 1007 -16.39 -16.68 2.32
C ARG A 1007 -15.49 -17.83 1.83
N GLY A 1008 -16.04 -19.03 1.70
CA GLY A 1008 -15.35 -20.20 1.14
C GLY A 1008 -15.31 -20.22 -0.39
N LEU A 1009 -16.20 -19.51 -1.09
CA LEU A 1009 -16.26 -19.38 -2.55
C LEU A 1009 -15.32 -18.28 -3.02
N VAL A 1010 -15.00 -17.32 -2.18
CA VAL A 1010 -14.05 -16.27 -2.52
C VAL A 1010 -13.38 -15.83 -1.21
N PRO A 1011 -12.20 -16.39 -0.85
CA PRO A 1011 -11.14 -15.45 -0.51
C PRO A 1011 -11.12 -14.42 -1.63
N PHE A 1012 -10.94 -13.15 -1.34
CA PHE A 1012 -10.93 -12.09 -2.34
C PHE A 1012 -12.29 -11.43 -2.72
N VAL A 1013 -13.51 -11.68 -2.18
CA VAL A 1013 -14.70 -10.87 -2.63
C VAL A 1013 -14.52 -9.43 -2.20
N GLY A 1014 -14.27 -9.22 -0.91
CA GLY A 1014 -13.95 -7.90 -0.38
C GLY A 1014 -12.72 -7.34 -1.09
N ALA A 1015 -11.73 -8.21 -1.35
CA ALA A 1015 -10.54 -7.85 -2.11
C ALA A 1015 -10.79 -7.35 -3.52
N TYR A 1016 -11.50 -8.12 -4.35
CA TYR A 1016 -11.80 -7.78 -5.74
C TYR A 1016 -12.81 -6.63 -5.85
N GLN A 1017 -13.74 -6.49 -4.91
CA GLN A 1017 -14.63 -5.33 -4.85
C GLN A 1017 -13.84 -4.07 -4.52
N ALA A 1018 -12.96 -4.15 -3.53
CA ALA A 1018 -12.14 -3.03 -3.11
C ALA A 1018 -11.07 -2.72 -4.16
N PHE A 1019 -10.34 -3.70 -4.71
CA PHE A 1019 -9.44 -3.56 -5.86
C PHE A 1019 -10.14 -3.02 -7.11
N ALA A 1020 -11.40 -3.37 -7.38
CA ALA A 1020 -12.14 -2.80 -8.52
C ALA A 1020 -12.69 -1.40 -8.25
N ALA A 1021 -12.89 -1.06 -6.97
CA ALA A 1021 -13.23 0.29 -6.52
C ALA A 1021 -11.99 1.19 -6.33
N GLY A 1022 -10.77 0.66 -6.53
CA GLY A 1022 -9.51 1.36 -6.25
C GLY A 1022 -9.13 1.42 -4.76
N ASP A 1023 -9.88 0.75 -3.90
CA ASP A 1023 -9.70 0.65 -2.45
C ASP A 1023 -8.85 -0.58 -2.08
N ILE A 1024 -7.56 -0.51 -2.41
CA ILE A 1024 -6.63 -1.65 -2.30
C ILE A 1024 -6.33 -2.00 -0.84
N GLY A 1025 -6.37 -1.02 0.08
CA GLY A 1025 -6.17 -1.24 1.51
C GLY A 1025 -7.29 -2.05 2.15
N ASN A 1026 -8.56 -1.71 1.85
CA ASN A 1026 -9.66 -2.60 2.22
C ASN A 1026 -9.61 -3.91 1.44
N GLY A 1027 -8.96 -3.92 0.27
CA GLY A 1027 -8.79 -5.13 -0.52
C GLY A 1027 -7.85 -6.16 0.10
N MET A 1028 -6.67 -5.72 0.55
CA MET A 1028 -5.68 -6.55 1.24
C MET A 1028 -6.06 -6.88 2.69
N THR A 1029 -6.77 -5.98 3.40
CA THR A 1029 -7.35 -6.33 4.70
C THR A 1029 -8.52 -7.30 4.56
N SER A 1030 -9.36 -7.17 3.53
CA SER A 1030 -10.36 -8.19 3.19
C SER A 1030 -9.69 -9.51 2.86
N LEU A 1031 -8.49 -9.49 2.24
CA LEU A 1031 -7.71 -10.69 2.00
C LEU A 1031 -7.25 -11.38 3.27
N ALA A 1032 -6.69 -10.62 4.21
CA ALA A 1032 -6.30 -11.13 5.51
C ALA A 1032 -7.51 -11.63 6.32
N LEU A 1033 -8.65 -10.93 6.26
CA LEU A 1033 -9.90 -11.31 6.94
C LEU A 1033 -10.53 -12.57 6.34
N ASP A 1034 -10.46 -12.73 5.01
CA ASP A 1034 -10.91 -13.93 4.31
C ASP A 1034 -10.07 -15.17 4.71
N LEU A 1035 -8.81 -14.97 5.12
CA LEU A 1035 -7.90 -16.01 5.62
C LEU A 1035 -8.22 -16.42 7.08
N VAL A 1036 -8.58 -15.46 7.94
CA VAL A 1036 -8.98 -15.70 9.34
C VAL A 1036 -10.31 -16.45 9.44
N GLY A 1037 -11.15 -16.40 8.39
CA GLY A 1037 -12.42 -17.14 8.31
C GLY A 1037 -12.32 -18.66 8.37
N VAL A 1038 -11.11 -19.24 8.31
CA VAL A 1038 -10.86 -20.70 8.32
C VAL A 1038 -10.41 -21.22 9.70
N ALA A 1039 -10.18 -20.35 10.70
CA ALA A 1039 -9.56 -20.73 11.98
C ALA A 1039 -10.47 -20.57 13.22
N ILE A 1040 -11.76 -20.92 13.15
CA ILE A 1040 -12.56 -21.10 14.40
C ILE A 1040 -12.40 -22.54 14.86
N GLY A 1041 -11.26 -22.83 15.51
CA GLY A 1041 -10.94 -24.17 15.99
C GLY A 1041 -9.60 -24.37 16.70
N ALA A 1042 -9.06 -23.41 17.46
CA ALA A 1042 -8.11 -23.60 18.58
C ALA A 1042 -7.69 -22.23 19.15
N GLY A 1043 -7.36 -22.17 20.43
CA GLY A 1043 -7.33 -20.92 21.21
C GLY A 1043 -6.08 -20.04 21.09
N ALA A 1044 -6.31 -18.77 21.42
CA ALA A 1044 -5.37 -17.76 21.92
C ALA A 1044 -4.21 -17.32 21.01
N GLN A 1045 -4.47 -16.38 20.09
CA GLN A 1045 -3.52 -15.30 19.73
C GLN A 1045 -4.12 -14.08 18.97
N ALA A 1046 -5.43 -13.81 19.09
CA ALA A 1046 -6.10 -12.72 18.33
C ALA A 1046 -6.09 -11.31 19.00
N ARG A 1047 -5.34 -11.09 20.09
CA ARG A 1047 -5.43 -9.83 20.86
C ARG A 1047 -4.45 -8.72 20.44
N ALA A 1048 -3.44 -9.00 19.60
CA ALA A 1048 -2.46 -7.99 19.18
C ALA A 1048 -2.90 -7.20 17.93
N LEU A 1049 -3.56 -7.83 16.96
CA LEU A 1049 -4.01 -7.22 15.69
C LEU A 1049 -5.15 -6.19 15.84
N ILE A 1050 -5.91 -6.24 16.94
CA ILE A 1050 -7.04 -5.32 17.17
C ILE A 1050 -6.57 -3.94 17.69
N ARG A 1051 -5.34 -3.82 18.21
CA ARG A 1051 -4.82 -2.54 18.71
C ARG A 1051 -4.16 -1.68 17.63
N SER A 1052 -3.51 -2.26 16.62
CA SER A 1052 -2.93 -1.52 15.49
C SER A 1052 -4.01 -0.95 14.56
N ALA A 1053 -5.09 -1.71 14.32
CA ALA A 1053 -6.23 -1.25 13.51
C ALA A 1053 -6.99 -0.07 14.14
N ARG A 1054 -6.94 0.12 15.47
CA ARG A 1054 -7.55 1.27 16.15
C ARG A 1054 -6.71 2.55 16.11
N ALA A 1055 -5.43 2.47 15.72
CA ALA A 1055 -4.53 3.62 15.64
C ALA A 1055 -4.48 4.24 14.22
N LEU A 1056 -4.97 3.54 13.20
CA LEU A 1056 -4.89 3.95 11.78
C LEU A 1056 -6.24 4.31 11.15
N VAL A 1057 -7.35 4.21 11.88
CA VAL A 1057 -8.64 4.75 11.45
C VAL A 1057 -8.73 6.20 11.92
N PRO A 1058 -8.83 7.21 11.01
CA PRO A 1058 -9.25 8.53 11.44
C PRO A 1058 -10.66 8.39 12.04
N ASN A 1059 -10.80 8.71 13.33
CA ASN A 1059 -12.07 8.72 14.05
C ASN A 1059 -13.20 9.28 13.16
N PRO A 1060 -14.21 8.48 12.74
CA PRO A 1060 -15.42 9.08 12.23
C PRO A 1060 -16.14 9.75 13.40
N LEU A 1061 -16.42 11.04 13.23
CA LEU A 1061 -17.19 11.92 14.10
C LEU A 1061 -18.48 11.27 14.63
N THR A 1062 -18.42 10.54 15.74
CA THR A 1062 -19.60 10.29 16.58
C THR A 1062 -19.78 11.45 17.55
N ARG A 1063 -20.33 12.57 17.07
CA ARG A 1063 -21.10 13.56 17.87
C ARG A 1063 -21.68 14.65 16.96
N MET A 1064 -22.89 14.43 16.46
CA MET A 1064 -23.99 15.41 16.35
C MET A 1064 -25.10 14.82 15.48
N ILE A 1065 -26.04 14.08 16.10
CA ILE A 1065 -27.39 13.92 15.55
C ILE A 1065 -28.28 14.75 16.44
N GLY A 1066 -28.70 15.90 15.93
CA GLY A 1066 -29.52 16.84 16.68
C GLY A 1066 -29.83 18.10 15.89
N ARG A 1067 -30.90 18.03 15.09
CA ARG A 1067 -31.73 19.12 14.55
C ARG A 1067 -31.49 19.54 13.10
N LEU A 1068 -32.65 19.84 12.49
CA LEU A 1068 -32.94 20.42 11.17
C LEU A 1068 -33.00 19.37 10.06
N GLY A 1069 -34.11 19.15 9.37
CA GLY A 1069 -35.30 19.98 9.17
C GLY A 1069 -35.62 19.94 7.68
N SER A 1070 -36.75 19.31 7.35
CA SER A 1070 -37.29 19.17 6.00
C SER A 1070 -37.42 20.51 5.27
N SER A 1071 -36.79 20.66 4.10
CA SER A 1071 -37.41 21.16 2.86
C SER A 1071 -36.33 21.51 1.82
N VAL A 1072 -36.78 21.57 0.56
CA VAL A 1072 -36.08 22.00 -0.67
C VAL A 1072 -35.44 20.87 -1.48
N SER A 1073 -36.26 20.31 -2.38
CA SER A 1073 -35.79 19.80 -3.67
C SER A 1073 -35.36 20.99 -4.55
N PRO A 1074 -34.26 20.87 -5.31
CA PRO A 1074 -34.30 21.42 -6.66
C PRO A 1074 -33.75 20.46 -7.73
N ALA A 1075 -34.33 20.69 -8.91
CA ALA A 1075 -34.08 20.11 -10.22
C ALA A 1075 -32.63 19.66 -10.51
N LEU A 1076 -32.53 18.44 -11.06
CA LEU A 1076 -31.36 17.86 -11.70
C LEU A 1076 -30.98 18.61 -12.99
N PRO A 1077 -29.80 19.22 -13.12
CA PRO A 1077 -29.11 19.26 -14.39
C PRO A 1077 -28.32 17.96 -14.57
N LYS A 1078 -28.42 17.37 -15.77
CA LYS A 1078 -27.59 16.24 -16.21
C LYS A 1078 -26.12 16.68 -16.23
N ILE A 1079 -25.38 16.39 -15.18
CA ILE A 1079 -23.93 16.51 -15.14
C ILE A 1079 -23.36 15.14 -15.51
N ALA A 1080 -22.51 15.10 -16.53
CA ALA A 1080 -21.77 13.91 -16.91
C ALA A 1080 -20.95 13.43 -15.71
N TRP A 1081 -21.15 12.19 -15.30
CA TRP A 1081 -20.50 11.62 -14.13
C TRP A 1081 -19.00 11.56 -14.41
N ALA A 1082 -18.22 12.44 -13.78
CA ALA A 1082 -16.79 12.24 -13.67
C ALA A 1082 -16.56 11.02 -12.76
N LYS A 1083 -15.51 10.27 -13.10
CA LYS A 1083 -15.21 8.97 -12.50
C LYS A 1083 -14.34 9.20 -11.26
N PRO A 1084 -14.51 8.41 -10.19
CA PRO A 1084 -13.64 8.49 -9.02
C PRO A 1084 -12.17 8.42 -9.41
N ALA A 1085 -11.32 9.14 -8.66
CA ALA A 1085 -9.87 9.13 -8.86
C ALA A 1085 -9.37 7.67 -8.84
N VAL A 1086 -8.67 7.29 -9.91
CA VAL A 1086 -8.21 5.92 -10.13
C VAL A 1086 -6.85 5.73 -9.46
N ALA A 1087 -6.71 4.69 -8.63
CA ALA A 1087 -5.51 4.38 -7.87
C ALA A 1087 -4.26 4.18 -8.75
N PHE A 1088 -3.07 4.24 -8.14
CA PHE A 1088 -1.79 4.09 -8.83
C PHE A 1088 -1.65 2.75 -9.52
N SER A 1089 -2.02 1.63 -8.90
CA SER A 1089 -1.88 0.32 -9.53
C SER A 1089 -2.64 0.25 -10.85
N ASP A 1090 -3.87 0.75 -10.87
CA ASP A 1090 -4.69 0.84 -12.08
C ASP A 1090 -4.06 1.75 -13.15
N ARG A 1091 -3.51 2.91 -12.76
CA ARG A 1091 -2.86 3.84 -13.71
C ARG A 1091 -1.50 3.35 -14.22
N ALA A 1092 -0.73 2.69 -13.36
CA ALA A 1092 0.60 2.16 -13.67
C ALA A 1092 0.51 0.95 -14.60
N PHE A 1093 -0.60 0.21 -14.57
CA PHE A 1093 -0.83 -0.96 -15.39
C PHE A 1093 -1.72 -0.72 -16.62
N ASP A 1094 -2.47 0.40 -16.72
CA ASP A 1094 -3.28 0.77 -17.90
C ASP A 1094 -2.43 1.33 -19.05
N PHE A 1095 -1.85 0.41 -19.83
CA PHE A 1095 -1.13 0.70 -21.07
C PHE A 1095 -2.05 0.73 -22.31
N VAL A 1096 -3.37 0.58 -22.13
CA VAL A 1096 -4.34 0.53 -23.24
C VAL A 1096 -4.77 1.92 -23.65
N LYS A 1097 -5.10 2.77 -22.68
CA LYS A 1097 -5.58 4.14 -22.94
C LYS A 1097 -4.46 5.17 -22.93
N GLN A 1098 -3.43 4.94 -22.12
CA GLN A 1098 -2.40 5.93 -21.84
C GLN A 1098 -1.24 5.90 -22.84
N THR A 1099 -1.22 4.98 -23.82
CA THR A 1099 -0.13 4.90 -24.80
C THR A 1099 0.02 6.14 -25.68
N VAL A 1100 -1.02 6.96 -25.91
CA VAL A 1100 -0.84 8.22 -26.65
C VAL A 1100 -0.14 9.28 -25.79
N LEU A 1101 -0.50 9.39 -24.51
CA LEU A 1101 0.12 10.34 -23.57
C LEU A 1101 1.51 9.90 -23.13
N PHE A 1102 1.69 8.61 -22.82
CA PHE A 1102 3.00 7.99 -22.57
C PHE A 1102 3.88 8.06 -23.83
N ALA A 1103 3.35 7.75 -25.02
CA ALA A 1103 4.11 7.92 -26.24
C ALA A 1103 4.42 9.40 -26.51
N SER A 1104 3.54 10.33 -26.16
CA SER A 1104 3.83 11.76 -26.33
C SER A 1104 4.80 12.32 -25.27
N ALA A 1105 4.78 11.82 -24.03
CA ALA A 1105 5.67 12.27 -22.96
C ALA A 1105 7.06 11.61 -23.05
N ALA A 1106 7.10 10.36 -23.52
CA ALA A 1106 8.34 9.64 -23.81
C ALA A 1106 8.87 9.89 -25.24
N PHE A 1107 8.05 10.41 -26.18
CA PHE A 1107 8.40 10.52 -27.61
C PHE A 1107 7.83 11.75 -28.40
N ASN A 1108 7.42 12.88 -27.79
CA ASN A 1108 7.08 14.14 -28.51
C ASN A 1108 8.12 15.27 -28.24
N PRO A 1109 8.38 16.19 -29.20
CA PRO A 1109 9.72 16.56 -29.60
C PRO A 1109 9.89 18.09 -29.65
N VAL A 1110 10.11 18.74 -28.50
CA VAL A 1110 10.36 20.19 -28.51
C VAL A 1110 11.74 20.57 -27.97
N ASP A 1111 12.46 19.68 -27.29
CA ASP A 1111 13.86 19.96 -26.93
C ASP A 1111 14.78 18.74 -27.20
N GLY A 1112 15.47 18.77 -28.35
CA GLY A 1112 16.74 18.07 -28.64
C GLY A 1112 16.72 16.55 -28.90
N TYR A 1113 16.38 16.08 -30.12
CA TYR A 1113 16.25 14.63 -30.40
C TYR A 1113 16.56 14.11 -31.83
N SER A 1114 17.82 14.10 -32.25
CA SER A 1114 18.21 13.35 -33.47
C SER A 1114 18.63 11.89 -33.19
N ALA A 1115 19.03 11.56 -31.96
CA ALA A 1115 19.50 10.22 -31.58
C ALA A 1115 18.37 9.21 -31.25
N MET A 1116 17.23 9.68 -30.75
CA MET A 1116 16.12 8.81 -30.30
C MET A 1116 15.20 8.38 -31.45
N VAL A 1117 15.06 9.19 -32.50
CA VAL A 1117 14.29 8.87 -33.73
C VAL A 1117 14.96 7.75 -34.55
N LYS A 1118 16.31 7.68 -34.56
CA LYS A 1118 17.05 6.56 -35.16
C LYS A 1118 16.96 5.26 -34.34
N ALA A 1119 16.65 5.35 -33.04
CA ALA A 1119 16.47 4.20 -32.15
C ALA A 1119 15.01 3.69 -32.15
N ALA A 1120 14.03 4.57 -32.24
CA ALA A 1120 12.60 4.24 -32.28
C ALA A 1120 12.19 3.47 -33.54
N THR A 1121 12.88 3.68 -34.66
CA THR A 1121 12.64 2.97 -35.93
C THR A 1121 13.13 1.51 -35.94
N LYS A 1122 13.84 1.05 -34.89
CA LYS A 1122 14.32 -0.34 -34.75
C LYS A 1122 13.62 -1.16 -33.65
N GLY A 1123 12.57 -0.63 -33.01
CA GLY A 1123 11.80 -1.33 -31.99
C GLY A 1123 12.37 -1.17 -30.57
N LEU A 1124 11.62 -0.45 -29.73
CA LEU A 1124 11.69 -0.39 -28.25
C LEU A 1124 13.03 -0.74 -27.59
N VAL A 1125 14.03 0.09 -27.85
CA VAL A 1125 15.34 0.01 -27.22
C VAL A 1125 15.23 0.29 -25.72
N LYS A 1126 15.49 -0.72 -24.88
CA LYS A 1126 16.11 -0.61 -23.54
C LYS A 1126 15.48 0.39 -22.54
N LEU A 1127 14.19 0.73 -22.64
CA LEU A 1127 13.51 1.64 -21.69
C LEU A 1127 13.56 1.15 -20.23
N PRO A 1128 13.37 -0.15 -19.92
CA PRO A 1128 13.57 -0.67 -18.56
C PRO A 1128 15.01 -0.51 -18.09
N GLN A 1129 15.97 -0.56 -19.02
CA GLN A 1129 17.36 -0.26 -18.71
C GLN A 1129 17.56 1.23 -18.43
N LEU A 1130 16.79 2.16 -19.02
CA LEU A 1130 16.86 3.60 -18.68
C LEU A 1130 16.41 3.89 -17.25
N ILE A 1131 15.39 3.17 -16.75
CA ILE A 1131 14.90 3.29 -15.37
C ILE A 1131 15.90 2.67 -14.37
N THR A 1132 16.51 1.53 -14.73
CA THR A 1132 17.56 0.91 -13.90
C THR A 1132 18.95 1.55 -14.05
N ARG A 1133 19.14 2.50 -14.99
CA ARG A 1133 20.42 3.18 -15.27
C ARG A 1133 20.54 4.58 -14.63
N GLY A 1134 19.58 4.98 -13.81
CA GLY A 1134 19.65 6.22 -13.03
C GLY A 1134 19.59 7.53 -13.84
N ALA A 1135 19.63 8.63 -13.09
CA ALA A 1135 19.36 10.00 -13.52
C ALA A 1135 20.12 10.51 -14.78
N VAL A 1136 21.28 9.95 -15.11
CA VAL A 1136 22.21 10.51 -16.12
C VAL A 1136 21.73 10.33 -17.56
N LYS A 1137 21.12 9.19 -17.90
CA LYS A 1137 20.58 8.95 -19.27
C LYS A 1137 19.17 9.50 -19.44
N LEU A 1138 18.38 9.52 -18.36
CA LEU A 1138 17.07 10.17 -18.34
C LEU A 1138 17.20 11.70 -18.44
N GLY A 1139 18.22 12.31 -17.83
CA GLY A 1139 18.48 13.75 -17.89
C GLY A 1139 18.83 14.29 -19.28
N LYS A 1140 19.41 13.47 -20.16
CA LYS A 1140 19.72 13.84 -21.57
C LYS A 1140 18.53 13.66 -22.52
N VAL A 1141 17.51 12.94 -22.09
CA VAL A 1141 16.40 12.46 -22.92
C VAL A 1141 15.10 13.15 -22.43
N ALA A 1142 14.66 12.89 -21.20
CA ALA A 1142 13.45 13.48 -20.61
C ALA A 1142 13.77 14.30 -19.34
N PRO A 1143 14.36 15.51 -19.45
CA PRO A 1143 14.79 16.31 -18.30
C PRO A 1143 13.64 16.70 -17.34
N HIS A 1144 12.42 16.83 -17.85
CA HIS A 1144 11.23 17.11 -17.04
C HIS A 1144 10.81 15.92 -16.16
N LEU A 1145 11.02 14.67 -16.60
CA LEU A 1145 10.76 13.48 -15.80
C LEU A 1145 11.81 13.33 -14.69
N LEU A 1146 13.08 13.61 -14.99
CA LEU A 1146 14.14 13.65 -13.98
C LEU A 1146 13.83 14.69 -12.89
N THR A 1147 13.36 15.87 -13.29
CA THR A 1147 12.96 16.91 -12.34
C THR A 1147 11.78 16.46 -11.47
N ALA A 1148 10.79 15.77 -12.06
CA ALA A 1148 9.65 15.22 -11.33
C ALA A 1148 10.05 14.08 -10.38
N GLU A 1149 10.97 13.22 -10.79
CA GLU A 1149 11.54 12.15 -9.99
C GLU A 1149 12.30 12.71 -8.79
N GLU A 1150 13.17 13.70 -9.00
CA GLU A 1150 13.91 14.32 -7.91
C GLU A 1150 12.98 15.09 -6.96
N LYS A 1151 11.95 15.78 -7.45
CA LYS A 1151 10.92 16.39 -6.59
C LYS A 1151 10.19 15.36 -5.74
N LEU A 1152 9.81 14.23 -6.33
CA LEU A 1152 9.14 13.13 -5.61
C LEU A 1152 10.07 12.51 -4.56
N ARG A 1153 11.35 12.30 -4.91
CA ARG A 1153 12.39 11.83 -3.99
C ARG A 1153 12.56 12.78 -2.81
N CYS A 1154 12.71 14.07 -3.07
CA CYS A 1154 12.81 15.11 -2.04
C CYS A 1154 11.58 15.14 -1.13
N TYR A 1155 10.37 15.05 -1.70
CA TYR A 1155 9.12 15.01 -0.95
C TYR A 1155 9.10 13.85 0.06
N TRP A 1156 9.50 12.66 -0.39
CA TRP A 1156 9.56 11.48 0.47
C TRP A 1156 10.71 11.52 1.48
N MET A 1157 11.86 12.11 1.14
CA MET A 1157 12.97 12.31 2.08
C MET A 1157 12.54 13.18 3.25
N VAL A 1158 11.87 14.30 2.96
CA VAL A 1158 11.28 15.16 4.00
C VAL A 1158 10.27 14.38 4.84
N ALA A 1159 9.37 13.61 4.20
CA ALA A 1159 8.38 12.79 4.92
C ALA A 1159 9.02 11.74 5.84
N ALA A 1160 10.23 11.25 5.49
CA ALA A 1160 11.03 10.37 6.32
C ALA A 1160 11.93 11.11 7.34
N GLY A 1161 11.81 12.43 7.48
CA GLY A 1161 12.62 13.24 8.41
C GLY A 1161 14.08 13.40 8.00
N GLN A 1162 14.37 13.23 6.71
CA GLN A 1162 15.70 13.41 6.14
C GLN A 1162 15.85 14.80 5.51
N SER A 1163 17.05 15.37 5.61
CA SER A 1163 17.38 16.65 4.98
C SER A 1163 17.58 16.49 3.48
N VAL A 1164 16.99 17.42 2.71
CA VAL A 1164 17.12 17.52 1.24
C VAL A 1164 18.33 18.36 0.83
N SER A 1165 18.69 19.34 1.67
CA SER A 1165 19.74 20.32 1.44
C SER A 1165 20.90 20.07 2.40
N THR A 1166 21.95 19.40 1.94
CA THR A 1166 23.18 19.34 2.73
C THR A 1166 23.85 20.72 2.70
N PRO A 1167 24.21 21.32 3.85
CA PRO A 1167 25.14 22.44 3.83
C PRO A 1167 26.41 21.98 3.10
N LYS A 1168 26.98 22.80 2.23
CA LYS A 1168 28.29 22.51 1.60
C LYS A 1168 29.26 22.08 2.71
N VAL A 1169 29.66 20.82 2.72
CA VAL A 1169 30.56 20.27 3.74
C VAL A 1169 31.97 20.77 3.45
N ARG A 1170 32.58 21.33 4.50
CA ARG A 1170 34.01 21.62 4.68
C ARG A 1170 34.70 22.31 3.48
N ALA A 1171 34.91 23.62 3.59
CA ALA A 1171 36.06 24.25 2.95
C ALA A 1171 37.34 23.94 3.73
N VAL A 1172 37.63 22.68 4.06
CA VAL A 1172 39.00 22.33 4.47
C VAL A 1172 39.81 22.23 3.20
N GLU A 1173 40.93 22.96 3.19
CA GLU A 1173 41.93 23.09 2.13
C GLU A 1173 41.47 22.45 0.83
N THR A 1174 40.98 23.26 -0.11
CA THR A 1174 40.59 22.83 -1.46
C THR A 1174 41.52 21.74 -1.95
N VAL A 1175 41.10 20.48 -1.81
CA VAL A 1175 41.84 19.36 -2.38
C VAL A 1175 41.79 19.64 -3.87
N VAL A 1176 42.96 19.92 -4.45
CA VAL A 1176 43.07 20.34 -5.84
C VAL A 1176 42.47 19.21 -6.68
N SER A 1177 41.27 19.48 -7.17
CA SER A 1177 40.45 18.51 -7.88
C SER A 1177 40.35 18.92 -9.32
N GLN A 1178 40.44 17.92 -10.18
CA GLN A 1178 40.39 18.09 -11.61
C GLN A 1178 39.15 17.38 -12.13
N VAL A 1179 38.51 18.01 -13.12
CA VAL A 1179 37.45 17.37 -13.88
C VAL A 1179 38.11 16.63 -15.03
N GLY A 1180 37.70 15.40 -15.24
CA GLY A 1180 38.21 14.54 -16.29
C GLY A 1180 37.24 13.40 -16.55
N GLU A 1181 37.71 12.41 -17.30
CA GLU A 1181 36.90 11.26 -17.68
C GLU A 1181 37.54 9.98 -17.14
N TYR A 1182 36.71 9.08 -16.60
CA TYR A 1182 37.10 7.73 -16.25
C TYR A 1182 36.03 6.75 -16.72
N GLN A 1183 36.43 5.76 -17.53
CA GLN A 1183 35.54 4.76 -18.12
C GLN A 1183 34.28 5.32 -18.83
N GLY A 1184 34.38 6.47 -19.50
CA GLY A 1184 33.23 7.08 -20.18
C GLY A 1184 32.37 8.00 -19.30
N THR A 1185 32.75 8.20 -18.03
CA THR A 1185 31.98 8.97 -17.04
C THR A 1185 32.76 10.20 -16.59
N ASP A 1186 32.14 11.37 -16.76
CA ASP A 1186 32.64 12.64 -16.23
C ASP A 1186 32.80 12.55 -14.72
N THR A 1187 34.03 12.69 -14.24
CA THR A 1187 34.38 12.48 -12.83
C THR A 1187 35.23 13.64 -12.33
N ARG A 1188 34.87 14.16 -11.16
CA ARG A 1188 35.75 15.05 -10.40
C ARG A 1188 36.63 14.20 -9.50
N ALA A 1189 37.94 14.31 -9.66
CA ALA A 1189 38.90 13.50 -8.92
C ALA A 1189 39.99 14.37 -8.30
N ALA A 1190 40.54 13.89 -7.19
CA ALA A 1190 41.70 14.46 -6.51
C ALA A 1190 42.85 13.47 -6.51
N ARG A 1191 44.08 13.99 -6.51
CA ARG A 1191 45.28 13.15 -6.46
C ARG A 1191 45.77 13.06 -5.02
N ASP A 1192 45.88 11.84 -4.51
CA ASP A 1192 46.46 11.54 -3.20
C ASP A 1192 47.41 10.35 -3.30
N ASN A 1193 48.58 10.44 -2.65
CA ASN A 1193 49.61 9.39 -2.64
C ASN A 1193 49.93 8.77 -4.02
N GLY A 1194 49.95 9.60 -5.07
CA GLY A 1194 50.25 9.16 -6.44
C GLY A 1194 49.05 8.59 -7.22
N HIS A 1195 47.91 8.35 -6.58
CA HIS A 1195 46.69 7.81 -7.17
C HIS A 1195 45.61 8.88 -7.32
N TRP A 1196 44.72 8.71 -8.31
CA TRP A 1196 43.51 9.52 -8.45
C TRP A 1196 42.35 8.86 -7.72
N TYR A 1197 41.60 9.65 -6.96
CA TYR A 1197 40.41 9.20 -6.26
C TYR A 1197 39.24 10.11 -6.63
N ALA A 1198 38.05 9.53 -6.79
CA ALA A 1198 36.86 10.33 -7.02
C ALA A 1198 36.57 11.23 -5.81
N ILE A 1199 35.93 12.37 -6.04
CA ILE A 1199 35.42 13.23 -4.97
C ILE A 1199 33.96 12.93 -4.71
N ASP A 1200 33.61 12.66 -3.46
CA ASP A 1200 32.22 12.59 -3.03
C ASP A 1200 31.65 14.00 -3.03
N LEU A 1201 30.62 14.22 -3.84
CA LEU A 1201 29.98 15.53 -4.00
C LEU A 1201 29.30 16.02 -2.71
N ARG A 1202 28.97 15.14 -1.76
CA ARG A 1202 28.39 15.52 -0.46
C ARG A 1202 29.45 15.98 0.53
N SER A 1203 30.52 15.19 0.70
CA SER A 1203 31.58 15.50 1.69
C SER A 1203 32.70 16.39 1.16
N GLY A 1204 32.84 16.49 -0.17
CA GLY A 1204 33.97 17.16 -0.83
C GLY A 1204 35.30 16.43 -0.68
N GLN A 1205 35.30 15.23 -0.09
CA GLN A 1205 36.51 14.45 0.18
C GLN A 1205 36.74 13.38 -0.90
N PRO A 1206 38.00 12.96 -1.11
CA PRO A 1206 38.28 11.78 -1.92
C PRO A 1206 37.63 10.53 -1.32
N PHE A 1207 37.16 9.60 -2.15
CA PHE A 1207 36.55 8.34 -1.72
C PHE A 1207 36.67 7.25 -2.80
N GLY A 1208 36.43 6.00 -2.40
CA GLY A 1208 36.42 4.85 -3.31
C GLY A 1208 37.81 4.27 -3.57
N THR A 1209 37.91 3.46 -4.63
CA THR A 1209 39.17 2.84 -5.09
C THR A 1209 39.92 3.75 -6.08
N PRO A 1210 41.23 3.52 -6.30
CA PRO A 1210 42.02 4.31 -7.24
C PRO A 1210 41.47 4.26 -8.68
N LEU A 1211 41.38 5.41 -9.33
CA LEU A 1211 40.96 5.58 -10.73
C LEU A 1211 42.15 5.41 -11.69
N ALA A 1212 42.59 4.17 -11.89
CA ALA A 1212 43.72 3.85 -12.76
C ALA A 1212 43.41 4.14 -14.24
N GLY A 1213 43.90 5.27 -14.75
CA GLY A 1213 43.62 5.74 -16.12
C GLY A 1213 42.67 6.93 -16.22
N PHE A 1214 42.38 7.62 -15.11
CA PHE A 1214 41.69 8.91 -15.15
C PHE A 1214 42.40 9.91 -16.08
N ALA A 1215 41.68 10.40 -17.08
CA ALA A 1215 42.17 11.37 -18.05
C ALA A 1215 41.67 12.76 -17.68
N VAL A 1216 42.58 13.63 -17.26
CA VAL A 1216 42.29 15.02 -16.93
C VAL A 1216 41.79 15.74 -18.18
N ALA A 1217 40.67 16.46 -18.09
CA ALA A 1217 40.19 17.27 -19.20
C ALA A 1217 41.21 18.38 -19.49
N ALA A 1218 41.65 18.51 -20.74
CA ALA A 1218 42.51 19.61 -21.15
C ALA A 1218 41.80 20.94 -20.85
N SER A 1219 42.47 21.84 -20.12
CA SER A 1219 41.94 23.15 -19.78
C SER A 1219 41.52 23.89 -21.06
N ARG A 1220 40.22 24.18 -21.20
CA ARG A 1220 39.69 25.10 -22.21
C ARG A 1220 39.81 26.53 -21.75
#